data_AF-A0A2W2AP15-F1
#
_entry.id   AF-A0A2W2AP15-F1
#
_cell.length_a   1.000
_cell.length_b   1.000
_cell.length_c   1.000
_cell.angle_alpha   90.00
_cell.angle_beta   90.00
_cell.angle_gamma   90.00
#
_symmetry.space_group_name_H-M   'P 1'
#
loop_
_entity.id
_entity.type
_entity.pdbx_description
1 polymer ?
#
loop_
_entity_poly.entity_id
_entity_poly.type
_entity_poly.pdbx_seq_one_letter_code
_entity_poly.pdbx_strand_id
1 'polypeptide(L)'
;MRAKSLRQYLAWFFALLTPLSTQAMTRETALKPNCGGSFQLCGYVDSTGSEQRIPQKFEVAKPFSEGLAAVRIDGLFGFIDLSGELVIAPHFEAASSFLGGYAEVRMNGASGAIDRSGKLVVPAQFPRVIHFSGGTFIVEPSPESSPPQVPPDDLDTITGSSTLTLLGPAGLYDRDRGWLTDRDLAFDTFDEPQRGLIWAGRHNQQGELQWGLLRADGNWQVSPRYEHVQRVMETHAVVYAPTQPDLPPIERRKTVRWGAVDRNGDLVVPLEFAHLSYWRGGYGFASEDKPYTDTGANDVKQGIVKSDGSLLAGRYFDEVDIREDGKLPRARIADKWFSVDPDGQLIPDQLDGVPLVECESGLVILNRGQEVEFMFPGNGRVVGRFDNTSSMYLEKCGQGPFAASRGNRLFFVLEDGTVLGGIDGFENTYSFSGNHAAVKVDGKWGIIDRSGIFTVQPRYAELTPDRNNTFAVGEGVDAYWIDAFGNRVDRPIAARPSPAQALTCRGGLRFFQQKGLWGLLDQDGQTVIEPRFRALSCFHEGLSWTAQPGDRQWCAVGPDGRRREAMDCRETYYPYDLSHSYPEKLDDDPFESSILWNRAWLDYLASNRDDPPRWVGDGVMSHGYHSVLPAWLGSLGD
;
A
#
# COMPACT_ATOMS: atom_id res chain seq x y z
N MET A 1 -22.78 -71.43 -48.89
CA MET A 1 -23.87 -71.67 -47.91
C MET A 1 -24.37 -70.31 -47.42
N ARG A 2 -25.69 -70.23 -47.15
CA ARG A 2 -26.50 -69.19 -46.47
C ARG A 2 -25.71 -68.17 -45.62
N ALA A 3 -26.09 -66.90 -45.45
CA ALA A 3 -27.20 -66.09 -45.92
C ALA A 3 -26.88 -64.60 -45.64
N LYS A 4 -27.58 -63.74 -46.39
CA LYS A 4 -27.76 -62.27 -46.33
C LYS A 4 -27.82 -61.71 -44.89
N SER A 5 -27.42 -60.47 -44.63
CA SER A 5 -28.17 -59.24 -44.92
C SER A 5 -27.42 -58.03 -44.30
N LEU A 6 -27.58 -56.74 -44.60
CA LEU A 6 -28.44 -55.96 -45.50
C LEU A 6 -27.91 -54.50 -45.43
N ARG A 7 -27.92 -53.79 -46.57
CA ARG A 7 -28.14 -52.32 -46.77
C ARG A 7 -27.18 -51.30 -46.10
N GLN A 8 -26.42 -50.53 -46.90
CA GLN A 8 -26.76 -49.28 -47.61
C GLN A 8 -27.08 -48.11 -46.64
N TYR A 9 -26.45 -46.93 -46.67
CA TYR A 9 -26.37 -45.97 -47.78
C TYR A 9 -25.25 -44.92 -47.56
N LEU A 10 -24.70 -44.47 -48.70
CA LEU A 10 -24.13 -43.15 -49.04
C LEU A 10 -23.99 -42.08 -47.94
N ALA A 11 -22.85 -41.38 -47.92
CA ALA A 11 -22.79 -40.01 -48.44
C ALA A 11 -21.36 -39.45 -48.36
N TRP A 12 -21.05 -38.62 -49.35
CA TRP A 12 -19.83 -37.84 -49.48
C TRP A 12 -19.56 -36.95 -48.27
N PHE A 13 -18.30 -36.84 -47.86
CA PHE A 13 -17.79 -35.65 -47.16
C PHE A 13 -16.40 -35.29 -47.66
N PHE A 14 -16.36 -34.32 -48.58
CA PHE A 14 -15.23 -33.41 -48.73
C PHE A 14 -15.14 -32.61 -47.43
N ALA A 15 -14.20 -32.95 -46.55
CA ALA A 15 -13.90 -32.12 -45.39
C ALA A 15 -13.03 -30.95 -45.86
N LEU A 16 -13.65 -29.77 -45.93
CA LEU A 16 -12.97 -28.48 -45.96
C LEU A 16 -12.01 -28.40 -44.77
N LEU A 17 -10.72 -28.26 -45.04
CA LEU A 17 -9.77 -27.65 -44.12
C LEU A 17 -10.12 -26.16 -44.02
N THR A 18 -11.06 -25.81 -43.15
CA THR A 18 -11.13 -24.45 -42.63
C THR A 18 -9.89 -24.24 -41.76
N PRO A 19 -9.08 -23.18 -41.98
CA PRO A 19 -8.15 -22.79 -40.94
C PRO A 19 -9.02 -22.46 -39.72
N LEU A 20 -8.75 -23.14 -38.61
CA LEU A 20 -9.16 -22.65 -37.30
C LEU A 20 -8.71 -21.20 -37.25
N SER A 21 -9.67 -20.28 -37.34
CA SER A 21 -9.44 -18.90 -36.97
C SER A 21 -8.93 -18.97 -35.55
N THR A 22 -7.63 -18.77 -35.38
CA THR A 22 -7.07 -18.31 -34.13
C THR A 22 -7.89 -17.08 -33.78
N GLN A 23 -8.86 -17.24 -32.87
CA GLN A 23 -9.21 -16.14 -32.01
C GLN A 23 -7.89 -15.84 -31.30
N ALA A 24 -7.12 -14.92 -31.87
CA ALA A 24 -6.32 -14.05 -31.05
C ALA A 24 -7.33 -13.50 -30.05
N MET A 25 -7.37 -14.08 -28.84
CA MET A 25 -7.81 -13.32 -27.69
C MET A 25 -6.98 -12.05 -27.79
N THR A 26 -7.61 -10.98 -28.22
CA THR A 26 -7.07 -9.64 -28.08
C THR A 26 -6.73 -9.56 -26.61
N ARG A 27 -5.43 -9.62 -26.28
CA ARG A 27 -4.93 -9.10 -25.03
C ARG A 27 -5.53 -7.71 -24.98
N GLU A 28 -6.58 -7.51 -24.18
CA GLU A 28 -7.01 -6.17 -23.84
C GLU A 28 -5.76 -5.55 -23.23
N THR A 29 -5.11 -4.69 -24.00
CA THR A 29 -3.95 -3.95 -23.54
C THR A 29 -4.42 -3.14 -22.36
N ALA A 30 -4.17 -3.64 -21.16
CA ALA A 30 -4.57 -2.97 -19.93
C ALA A 30 -3.81 -1.65 -19.90
N LEU A 31 -4.52 -0.55 -20.14
CA LEU A 31 -3.94 0.78 -20.08
C LEU A 31 -3.77 1.18 -18.63
N LYS A 32 -2.57 1.64 -18.26
CA LYS A 32 -2.28 2.15 -16.92
C LYS A 32 -2.12 3.68 -16.96
N PRO A 33 -2.61 4.41 -15.93
CA PRO A 33 -2.34 5.83 -15.80
C PRO A 33 -0.83 6.12 -15.80
N ASN A 34 -0.44 7.19 -16.48
CA ASN A 34 0.93 7.69 -16.50
C ASN A 34 0.91 9.21 -16.37
N CYS A 35 1.31 9.71 -15.21
CA CYS A 35 1.29 11.13 -14.88
C CYS A 35 2.72 11.69 -14.85
N GLY A 36 2.90 12.92 -15.32
CA GLY A 36 4.23 13.55 -15.35
C GLY A 36 4.28 14.79 -16.22
N GLY A 37 5.49 15.11 -16.68
CA GLY A 37 5.75 16.35 -17.42
C GLY A 37 5.70 17.60 -16.53
N SER A 38 5.78 18.77 -17.15
CA SER A 38 5.88 20.06 -16.47
C SER A 38 4.67 20.40 -15.60
N PHE A 39 3.49 19.94 -16.00
CA PHE A 39 2.23 20.20 -15.30
C PHE A 39 1.72 19.01 -14.49
N GLN A 40 2.47 17.89 -14.43
CA GLN A 40 2.05 16.66 -13.76
C GLN A 40 0.68 16.17 -14.26
N LEU A 41 0.40 16.31 -15.55
CA LEU A 41 -0.84 15.83 -16.17
C LEU A 41 -0.75 14.33 -16.42
N CYS A 42 -1.91 13.68 -16.40
CA CYS A 42 -2.07 12.26 -16.60
C CYS A 42 -2.55 11.92 -18.01
N GLY A 43 -2.05 10.79 -18.51
CA GLY A 43 -2.48 10.09 -19.72
C GLY A 43 -2.43 8.60 -19.46
N TYR A 44 -2.35 7.78 -20.52
CA TYR A 44 -2.29 6.33 -20.40
C TYR A 44 -1.24 5.70 -21.30
N VAL A 45 -0.56 4.68 -20.77
CA VAL A 45 0.43 3.86 -21.47
C VAL A 45 -0.01 2.40 -21.47
N ASP A 46 0.57 1.59 -22.36
CA ASP A 46 0.37 0.13 -22.34
C ASP A 46 0.92 -0.48 -21.03
N SER A 47 0.27 -1.52 -20.50
CA SER A 47 0.76 -2.25 -19.33
C SER A 47 2.07 -3.01 -19.59
N THR A 48 2.31 -3.38 -20.85
CA THR A 48 3.43 -4.23 -21.29
C THR A 48 4.60 -3.44 -21.91
N GLY A 49 4.41 -2.18 -22.23
CA GLY A 49 5.45 -1.30 -22.77
C GLY A 49 5.15 0.16 -22.41
N SER A 50 6.18 0.94 -22.11
CA SER A 50 6.05 2.36 -21.71
C SER A 50 5.57 3.29 -22.84
N GLU A 51 4.97 2.76 -23.92
CA GLU A 51 4.48 3.53 -25.04
C GLU A 51 3.16 4.25 -24.66
N GLN A 52 3.14 5.56 -24.85
CA GLN A 52 1.97 6.40 -24.61
C GLN A 52 0.88 6.13 -25.65
N ARG A 53 -0.33 5.84 -25.18
CA ARG A 53 -1.52 5.58 -26.00
C ARG A 53 -2.50 6.75 -25.94
N ILE A 54 -2.70 7.29 -24.75
CA ILE A 54 -3.52 8.49 -24.52
C ILE A 54 -2.59 9.56 -23.94
N PRO A 55 -2.49 10.75 -24.58
CA PRO A 55 -1.55 11.78 -24.15
C PRO A 55 -1.87 12.34 -22.77
N GLN A 56 -0.85 12.85 -22.10
CA GLN A 56 -0.98 13.55 -20.82
C GLN A 56 -1.73 14.87 -21.02
N LYS A 57 -3.03 14.86 -20.74
CA LYS A 57 -3.92 16.02 -20.89
C LYS A 57 -4.99 16.13 -19.79
N PHE A 58 -5.03 15.16 -18.88
CA PHE A 58 -6.00 15.11 -17.79
C PHE A 58 -5.33 15.55 -16.49
N GLU A 59 -6.07 16.27 -15.65
CA GLU A 59 -5.61 16.64 -14.31
C GLU A 59 -5.43 15.38 -13.44
N VAL A 60 -6.42 14.47 -13.50
CA VAL A 60 -6.40 13.15 -12.85
C VAL A 60 -6.86 12.09 -13.85
N ALA A 61 -6.31 10.89 -13.74
CA ALA A 61 -6.72 9.73 -14.54
C ALA A 61 -6.79 8.46 -13.66
N LYS A 62 -8.00 7.97 -13.39
CA LYS A 62 -8.19 6.71 -12.66
C LYS A 62 -7.93 5.51 -13.58
N PRO A 63 -7.60 4.32 -13.05
CA PRO A 63 -7.47 3.10 -13.86
C PRO A 63 -8.76 2.80 -14.65
N PHE A 64 -8.61 2.23 -15.84
CA PHE A 64 -9.75 1.73 -16.60
C PHE A 64 -10.45 0.60 -15.84
N SER A 65 -11.77 0.65 -15.79
CA SER A 65 -12.63 -0.42 -15.30
C SER A 65 -13.85 -0.53 -16.21
N GLU A 66 -14.20 -1.76 -16.58
CA GLU A 66 -15.31 -2.05 -17.50
C GLU A 66 -15.26 -1.26 -18.84
N GLY A 67 -14.05 -0.93 -19.30
CA GLY A 67 -13.78 -0.21 -20.55
C GLY A 67 -13.92 1.31 -20.47
N LEU A 68 -14.17 1.89 -19.29
CA LEU A 68 -14.22 3.33 -19.06
C LEU A 68 -13.23 3.74 -17.97
N ALA A 69 -12.75 4.99 -18.00
CA ALA A 69 -11.94 5.56 -16.94
C ALA A 69 -12.43 6.95 -16.56
N ALA A 70 -12.49 7.21 -15.25
CA ALA A 70 -12.77 8.54 -14.73
C ALA A 70 -11.54 9.45 -14.92
N VAL A 71 -11.74 10.62 -15.52
CA VAL A 71 -10.68 11.62 -15.74
C VAL A 71 -11.15 12.99 -15.31
N ARG A 72 -10.25 13.80 -14.73
CA ARG A 72 -10.54 15.19 -14.36
C ARG A 72 -10.05 16.16 -15.43
N ILE A 73 -10.94 17.07 -15.85
CA ILE A 73 -10.68 18.12 -16.82
C ILE A 73 -11.32 19.40 -16.28
N ASP A 74 -10.53 20.47 -16.20
CA ASP A 74 -10.96 21.77 -15.70
C ASP A 74 -11.65 21.70 -14.32
N GLY A 75 -11.14 20.84 -13.45
CA GLY A 75 -11.64 20.65 -12.09
C GLY A 75 -12.83 19.70 -11.95
N LEU A 76 -13.37 19.14 -13.04
CA LEU A 76 -14.51 18.22 -13.00
C LEU A 76 -14.18 16.85 -13.59
N PHE A 77 -14.78 15.81 -13.02
CA PHE A 77 -14.68 14.45 -13.52
C PHE A 77 -15.70 14.18 -14.63
N GLY A 78 -15.22 13.50 -15.67
CA GLY A 78 -16.00 12.82 -16.70
C GLY A 78 -15.42 11.43 -16.95
N PHE A 79 -15.84 10.77 -18.02
CA PHE A 79 -15.36 9.42 -18.36
C PHE A 79 -14.93 9.31 -19.80
N ILE A 80 -13.81 8.63 -20.03
CA ILE A 80 -13.27 8.32 -21.36
C ILE A 80 -13.30 6.82 -21.65
N ASP A 81 -13.28 6.45 -22.92
CA ASP A 81 -13.05 5.08 -23.37
C ASP A 81 -11.56 4.76 -23.61
N LEU A 82 -11.28 3.53 -24.06
CA LEU A 82 -9.91 3.05 -24.33
C LEU A 82 -9.21 3.79 -25.48
N SER A 83 -9.93 4.55 -26.31
CA SER A 83 -9.35 5.41 -27.35
C SER A 83 -8.97 6.80 -26.79
N GLY A 84 -9.45 7.15 -25.60
CA GLY A 84 -9.27 8.45 -24.97
C GLY A 84 -10.33 9.48 -25.39
N GLU A 85 -11.43 9.03 -26.01
CA GLU A 85 -12.59 9.85 -26.32
C GLU A 85 -13.52 9.96 -25.11
N LEU A 86 -14.10 11.15 -24.89
CA LEU A 86 -15.07 11.38 -23.81
C LEU A 86 -16.39 10.69 -24.12
N VAL A 87 -16.79 9.78 -23.24
CA VAL A 87 -18.08 9.08 -23.26
C VAL A 87 -19.09 9.83 -22.38
N ILE A 88 -18.63 10.32 -21.22
CA ILE A 88 -19.43 11.14 -20.30
C ILE A 88 -18.65 12.44 -20.09
N ALA A 89 -19.28 13.57 -20.43
CA ALA A 89 -18.63 14.87 -20.33
C ALA A 89 -18.30 15.21 -18.86
N PRO A 90 -17.23 15.99 -18.59
CA PRO A 90 -16.90 16.44 -17.25
C PRO A 90 -18.01 17.28 -16.64
N HIS A 91 -18.61 16.81 -15.54
CA HIS A 91 -19.63 17.55 -14.81
C HIS A 91 -19.82 17.10 -13.35
N PHE A 92 -18.94 16.22 -12.85
CA PHE A 92 -18.98 15.70 -11.49
C PHE A 92 -17.83 16.29 -10.66
N GLU A 93 -18.08 16.61 -9.40
CA GLU A 93 -17.03 17.05 -8.46
C GLU A 93 -16.07 15.89 -8.15
N ALA A 94 -16.60 14.67 -8.13
CA ALA A 94 -15.82 13.45 -7.92
C ALA A 94 -16.47 12.26 -8.63
N ALA A 95 -15.66 11.25 -8.95
CA ALA A 95 -16.12 10.01 -9.57
C ALA A 95 -15.28 8.80 -9.13
N SER A 96 -15.96 7.69 -8.87
CA SER A 96 -15.33 6.37 -8.70
C SER A 96 -15.16 5.67 -10.05
N SER A 97 -14.38 4.59 -10.06
CA SER A 97 -14.32 3.68 -11.21
C SER A 97 -15.64 2.92 -11.37
N PHE A 98 -15.97 2.54 -12.60
CA PHE A 98 -17.12 1.68 -12.84
C PHE A 98 -16.94 0.29 -12.21
N LEU A 99 -17.98 -0.19 -11.54
CA LEU A 99 -18.09 -1.56 -11.02
C LEU A 99 -19.54 -2.03 -11.16
N GLY A 100 -19.73 -3.21 -11.74
CA GLY A 100 -21.05 -3.79 -11.97
C GLY A 100 -21.96 -2.94 -12.86
N GLY A 101 -21.38 -2.12 -13.75
CA GLY A 101 -22.11 -1.19 -14.61
C GLY A 101 -22.46 0.16 -14.00
N TYR A 102 -22.01 0.46 -12.78
CA TYR A 102 -22.29 1.72 -12.08
C TYR A 102 -21.04 2.40 -11.54
N ALA A 103 -21.13 3.72 -11.35
CA ALA A 103 -20.11 4.50 -10.66
C ALA A 103 -20.77 5.45 -9.66
N GLU A 104 -20.20 5.54 -8.45
CA GLU A 104 -20.47 6.64 -7.52
C GLU A 104 -19.95 7.95 -8.11
N VAL A 105 -20.77 9.00 -8.07
CA VAL A 105 -20.41 10.35 -8.50
C VAL A 105 -20.90 11.37 -7.49
N ARG A 106 -20.18 12.49 -7.35
CA ARG A 106 -20.56 13.60 -6.47
C ARG A 106 -20.97 14.84 -7.26
N MET A 107 -22.07 15.44 -6.83
CA MET A 107 -22.61 16.68 -7.37
C MET A 107 -23.22 17.52 -6.25
N ASN A 108 -22.87 18.80 -6.17
CA ASN A 108 -23.31 19.73 -5.14
C ASN A 108 -23.05 19.19 -3.71
N GLY A 109 -21.88 18.58 -3.49
CA GLY A 109 -21.48 18.01 -2.21
C GLY A 109 -22.17 16.70 -1.80
N ALA A 110 -23.05 16.14 -2.64
CA ALA A 110 -23.74 14.88 -2.37
C ALA A 110 -23.41 13.80 -3.42
N SER A 111 -23.29 12.56 -2.96
CA SER A 111 -23.08 11.37 -3.78
C SER A 111 -24.39 10.78 -4.29
N GLY A 112 -24.33 10.29 -5.53
CA GLY A 112 -25.32 9.45 -6.21
C GLY A 112 -24.62 8.37 -7.02
N ALA A 113 -25.36 7.62 -7.83
CA ALA A 113 -24.80 6.62 -8.73
C ALA A 113 -25.29 6.81 -10.16
N ILE A 114 -24.40 6.64 -11.13
CA ILE A 114 -24.69 6.68 -12.56
C ILE A 114 -24.50 5.31 -13.21
N ASP A 115 -25.20 5.08 -14.32
CA ASP A 115 -24.89 3.99 -15.24
C ASP A 115 -23.81 4.39 -16.26
N ARG A 116 -23.40 3.44 -17.11
CA ARG A 116 -22.38 3.65 -18.16
C ARG A 116 -22.75 4.67 -19.25
N SER A 117 -24.02 5.10 -19.32
CA SER A 117 -24.44 6.20 -20.21
C SER A 117 -24.31 7.58 -19.55
N GLY A 118 -23.97 7.63 -18.26
CA GLY A 118 -23.93 8.85 -17.46
C GLY A 118 -25.27 9.21 -16.82
N LYS A 119 -26.29 8.37 -16.95
CA LYS A 119 -27.61 8.63 -16.36
C LYS A 119 -27.58 8.30 -14.87
N LEU A 120 -28.05 9.23 -14.04
CA LEU A 120 -28.28 8.99 -12.62
C LEU A 120 -29.33 7.88 -12.41
N VAL A 121 -28.92 6.81 -11.74
CA VAL A 121 -29.77 5.70 -11.30
C VAL A 121 -30.07 5.76 -9.81
N VAL A 122 -29.21 6.42 -9.03
CA VAL A 122 -29.46 6.83 -7.64
C VAL A 122 -29.24 8.35 -7.57
N PRO A 123 -30.22 9.15 -7.12
CA PRO A 123 -30.07 10.60 -7.02
C PRO A 123 -28.88 11.02 -6.14
N ALA A 124 -28.22 12.11 -6.51
CA ALA A 124 -27.13 12.71 -5.73
C ALA A 124 -27.69 13.43 -4.49
N GLN A 125 -27.88 12.69 -3.39
CA GLN A 125 -28.50 13.20 -2.16
C GLN A 125 -27.96 12.54 -0.88
N PHE A 126 -26.98 11.65 -1.01
CA PHE A 126 -26.42 10.89 0.12
C PHE A 126 -24.95 11.26 0.33
N PRO A 127 -24.37 11.10 1.53
CA PRO A 127 -22.93 11.29 1.70
C PRO A 127 -22.09 10.31 0.90
N ARG A 128 -22.53 9.05 0.81
CA ARG A 128 -21.88 7.95 0.08
C ARG A 128 -22.89 7.01 -0.56
N VAL A 129 -22.58 6.55 -1.77
CA VAL A 129 -23.36 5.53 -2.51
C VAL A 129 -22.42 4.53 -3.17
N ILE A 130 -22.16 3.41 -2.51
CA ILE A 130 -21.18 2.41 -2.97
C ILE A 130 -21.93 1.28 -3.67
N HIS A 131 -21.59 0.98 -4.93
CA HIS A 131 -22.16 -0.18 -5.62
C HIS A 131 -21.75 -1.48 -4.92
N PHE A 132 -22.73 -2.37 -4.71
CA PHE A 132 -22.50 -3.70 -4.14
C PHE A 132 -22.75 -4.80 -5.16
N SER A 133 -24.00 -5.00 -5.59
CA SER A 133 -24.35 -6.11 -6.47
C SER A 133 -25.65 -5.84 -7.21
N GLY A 134 -25.69 -6.12 -8.51
CA GLY A 134 -26.87 -5.83 -9.33
C GLY A 134 -27.28 -4.35 -9.23
N GLY A 135 -28.54 -4.10 -8.90
CA GLY A 135 -29.08 -2.74 -8.63
C GLY A 135 -29.04 -2.31 -7.16
N THR A 136 -28.29 -3.01 -6.31
CA THR A 136 -28.18 -2.76 -4.87
C THR A 136 -26.88 -2.04 -4.52
N PHE A 137 -26.99 -1.06 -3.65
CA PHE A 137 -25.94 -0.16 -3.18
C PHE A 137 -25.87 -0.17 -1.65
N ILE A 138 -24.71 0.10 -1.10
CA ILE A 138 -24.52 0.43 0.32
C ILE A 138 -24.55 1.95 0.41
N VAL A 139 -25.49 2.48 1.20
CA VAL A 139 -25.78 3.92 1.24
C VAL A 139 -25.72 4.43 2.67
N GLU A 140 -24.98 5.52 2.86
CA GLU A 140 -24.99 6.28 4.10
C GLU A 140 -26.23 7.19 4.12
N PRO A 141 -27.06 7.16 5.18
CA PRO A 141 -28.38 7.76 5.15
C PRO A 141 -28.43 9.27 5.36
N SER A 142 -27.44 9.87 6.03
CA SER A 142 -27.46 11.29 6.39
C SER A 142 -26.06 11.85 6.67
N PRO A 143 -25.77 13.11 6.29
CA PRO A 143 -24.52 13.81 6.63
C PRO A 143 -24.39 14.22 8.11
N GLU A 144 -25.33 13.84 8.98
CA GLU A 144 -25.32 14.23 10.40
C GLU A 144 -24.17 13.59 11.21
N SER A 145 -23.51 12.55 10.69
CA SER A 145 -22.29 11.98 11.28
C SER A 145 -21.01 12.56 10.67
N SER A 146 -20.69 13.80 11.05
CA SER A 146 -19.43 14.51 10.72
C SER A 146 -19.23 14.88 9.24
N PRO A 147 -18.53 15.99 8.92
CA PRO A 147 -18.13 16.27 7.54
C PRO A 147 -17.33 15.09 6.97
N PRO A 148 -17.43 14.82 5.66
CA PRO A 148 -16.75 13.68 5.05
C PRO A 148 -15.26 13.73 5.40
N GLN A 149 -14.77 12.72 6.11
CA GLN A 149 -13.35 12.56 6.42
C GLN A 149 -12.54 12.11 5.20
N VAL A 150 -13.22 11.74 4.10
CA VAL A 150 -12.61 11.35 2.84
C VAL A 150 -12.37 12.60 2.00
N PRO A 151 -11.15 12.82 1.48
CA PRO A 151 -10.88 13.89 0.53
C PRO A 151 -11.92 13.90 -0.59
N PRO A 152 -12.37 15.08 -1.06
CA PRO A 152 -13.45 15.18 -2.03
C PRO A 152 -13.26 14.34 -3.30
N ASP A 153 -12.00 14.09 -3.71
CA ASP A 153 -11.67 13.43 -4.98
C ASP A 153 -11.58 11.90 -4.89
N ASP A 154 -11.59 11.32 -3.68
CA ASP A 154 -11.25 9.91 -3.46
C ASP A 154 -12.49 9.02 -3.25
N LEU A 155 -13.34 8.98 -4.28
CA LEU A 155 -14.40 8.00 -4.36
C LEU A 155 -13.84 6.65 -4.83
N ASP A 156 -13.75 5.71 -3.89
CA ASP A 156 -13.38 4.32 -4.13
C ASP A 156 -14.60 3.38 -4.19
N THR A 157 -14.43 2.26 -4.90
CA THR A 157 -15.43 1.19 -4.97
C THR A 157 -15.32 0.25 -3.78
N ILE A 158 -16.26 -0.69 -3.61
CA ILE A 158 -16.25 -1.68 -2.52
C ILE A 158 -14.98 -2.56 -2.49
N THR A 159 -14.20 -2.61 -3.58
CA THR A 159 -12.94 -3.36 -3.63
C THR A 159 -11.75 -2.55 -3.10
N GLY A 160 -11.93 -1.27 -2.76
CA GLY A 160 -10.89 -0.44 -2.14
C GLY A 160 -10.60 -0.89 -0.70
N SER A 161 -9.32 -0.89 -0.33
CA SER A 161 -8.82 -1.55 0.90
C SER A 161 -9.39 -1.01 2.22
N SER A 162 -9.99 0.18 2.24
CA SER A 162 -10.51 0.84 3.45
C SER A 162 -11.95 1.36 3.32
N THR A 163 -12.59 1.15 2.17
CA THR A 163 -13.83 1.85 1.79
C THR A 163 -15.00 1.57 2.75
N LEU A 164 -15.17 0.32 3.19
CA LEU A 164 -16.25 -0.06 4.11
C LEU A 164 -15.89 0.18 5.58
N THR A 165 -14.61 0.06 5.94
CA THR A 165 -14.15 0.25 7.33
C THR A 165 -14.29 1.70 7.80
N LEU A 166 -14.13 2.66 6.88
CA LEU A 166 -14.30 4.09 7.15
C LEU A 166 -15.74 4.58 6.93
N LEU A 167 -16.64 3.70 6.47
CA LEU A 167 -18.04 4.05 6.25
C LEU A 167 -18.75 4.15 7.61
N GLY A 168 -19.52 5.23 7.80
CA GLY A 168 -20.43 5.36 8.93
C GLY A 168 -21.56 4.33 8.88
N PRO A 169 -22.51 4.41 9.83
CA PRO A 169 -23.72 3.59 9.80
C PRO A 169 -24.45 3.71 8.46
N ALA A 170 -24.77 2.57 7.84
CA ALA A 170 -25.31 2.51 6.49
C ALA A 170 -26.43 1.47 6.35
N GLY A 171 -27.03 1.39 5.17
CA GLY A 171 -27.99 0.34 4.82
C GLY A 171 -27.91 -0.06 3.34
N LEU A 172 -28.57 -1.17 2.99
CA LEU A 172 -28.73 -1.55 1.59
C LEU A 172 -29.88 -0.77 0.95
N TYR A 173 -29.60 -0.20 -0.22
CA TYR A 173 -30.54 0.56 -1.03
C TYR A 173 -30.59 -0.04 -2.43
N ASP A 174 -31.78 -0.35 -2.91
CA ASP A 174 -32.04 -0.77 -4.27
C ASP A 174 -32.54 0.43 -5.08
N ARG A 175 -32.00 0.63 -6.29
CA ARG A 175 -32.35 1.78 -7.13
C ARG A 175 -33.86 1.89 -7.46
N ASP A 176 -34.57 0.76 -7.52
CA ASP A 176 -35.96 0.68 -7.96
C ASP A 176 -36.91 0.53 -6.77
N ARG A 177 -36.47 -0.13 -5.68
CA ARG A 177 -37.27 -0.45 -4.49
C ARG A 177 -36.97 0.45 -3.28
N GLY A 178 -35.88 1.21 -3.30
CA GLY A 178 -35.43 2.03 -2.18
C GLY A 178 -34.72 1.21 -1.08
N TRP A 179 -34.83 1.64 0.17
CA TRP A 179 -34.18 0.98 1.31
C TRP A 179 -34.67 -0.46 1.50
N LEU A 180 -33.74 -1.41 1.49
CA LEU A 180 -34.00 -2.83 1.70
C LEU A 180 -33.77 -3.25 3.16
N THR A 181 -32.95 -2.50 3.89
CA THR A 181 -32.60 -2.77 5.29
C THR A 181 -32.72 -1.51 6.15
N ASP A 182 -32.56 -1.70 7.46
CA ASP A 182 -32.28 -0.58 8.36
C ASP A 182 -30.94 0.10 7.97
N ARG A 183 -30.79 1.35 8.43
CA ARG A 183 -29.74 2.29 7.97
C ARG A 183 -28.62 2.49 9.01
N ASP A 184 -28.55 1.59 9.98
CA ASP A 184 -27.65 1.61 11.13
C ASP A 184 -26.70 0.40 11.15
N LEU A 185 -26.51 -0.24 10.00
CA LEU A 185 -25.65 -1.40 9.85
C LEU A 185 -24.20 -0.99 9.60
N ALA A 186 -23.27 -1.76 10.17
CA ALA A 186 -21.87 -1.76 9.74
C ALA A 186 -21.70 -2.75 8.58
N PHE A 187 -20.72 -2.53 7.70
CA PHE A 187 -20.45 -3.43 6.58
C PHE A 187 -18.98 -3.81 6.52
N ASP A 188 -18.72 -5.03 6.06
CA ASP A 188 -17.38 -5.49 5.70
C ASP A 188 -17.46 -6.46 4.51
N THR A 189 -16.37 -6.61 3.78
CA THR A 189 -16.33 -7.46 2.60
C THR A 189 -16.32 -8.92 3.00
N PHE A 190 -17.31 -9.68 2.52
CA PHE A 190 -17.31 -11.13 2.68
C PHE A 190 -16.54 -11.83 1.56
N ASP A 191 -16.89 -11.57 0.31
CA ASP A 191 -16.33 -12.25 -0.86
C ASP A 191 -16.39 -11.29 -2.06
N GLU A 192 -16.23 -11.81 -3.27
CA GLU A 192 -16.54 -11.12 -4.52
C GLU A 192 -17.96 -10.51 -4.51
N PRO A 193 -18.11 -9.18 -4.68
CA PRO A 193 -19.40 -8.50 -4.63
C PRO A 193 -20.46 -9.05 -5.61
N GLN A 194 -20.01 -9.66 -6.71
CA GLN A 194 -20.86 -10.28 -7.72
C GLN A 194 -21.68 -11.46 -7.17
N ARG A 195 -21.25 -12.09 -6.07
CA ARG A 195 -22.02 -13.12 -5.37
C ARG A 195 -23.23 -12.57 -4.62
N GLY A 196 -23.29 -11.26 -4.42
CA GLY A 196 -24.39 -10.60 -3.71
C GLY A 196 -24.45 -10.97 -2.23
N LEU A 197 -23.30 -11.27 -1.61
CA LEU A 197 -23.15 -11.56 -0.18
C LEU A 197 -22.14 -10.61 0.46
N ILE A 198 -22.50 -10.05 1.62
CA ILE A 198 -21.69 -9.09 2.36
C ILE A 198 -21.82 -9.30 3.87
N TRP A 199 -20.75 -9.05 4.62
CA TRP A 199 -20.87 -9.00 6.08
C TRP A 199 -21.62 -7.74 6.47
N ALA A 200 -22.63 -7.90 7.31
CA ALA A 200 -23.34 -6.80 7.91
C ALA A 200 -23.41 -6.98 9.44
N GLY A 201 -23.02 -5.92 10.15
CA GLY A 201 -22.98 -5.85 11.60
C GLY A 201 -24.16 -5.06 12.15
N ARG A 202 -24.79 -5.56 13.21
CA ARG A 202 -25.80 -4.84 13.99
C ARG A 202 -25.47 -4.92 15.47
N HIS A 203 -25.71 -3.83 16.21
CA HIS A 203 -25.61 -3.85 17.67
C HIS A 203 -26.76 -4.65 18.29
N ASN A 204 -26.44 -5.60 19.16
CA ASN A 204 -27.42 -6.33 19.96
C ASN A 204 -28.00 -5.44 21.09
N GLN A 205 -28.88 -6.01 21.93
CA GLN A 205 -29.49 -5.29 23.05
C GLN A 205 -28.46 -4.82 24.11
N GLN A 206 -27.30 -5.46 24.16
CA GLN A 206 -26.18 -5.13 25.03
C GLN A 206 -25.24 -4.07 24.42
N GLY A 207 -25.53 -3.58 23.20
CA GLY A 207 -24.72 -2.61 22.50
C GLY A 207 -23.45 -3.20 21.88
N GLU A 208 -23.40 -4.50 21.65
CA GLU A 208 -22.25 -5.19 21.05
C GLU A 208 -22.52 -5.49 19.58
N LEU A 209 -21.55 -5.18 18.72
CA LEU A 209 -21.66 -5.43 17.29
C LEU A 209 -21.61 -6.93 17.01
N GLN A 210 -22.67 -7.44 16.39
CA GLN A 210 -22.74 -8.82 15.91
C GLN A 210 -22.85 -8.84 14.40
N TRP A 211 -22.01 -9.65 13.78
CA TRP A 211 -21.91 -9.83 12.35
C TRP A 211 -22.74 -11.02 11.89
N GLY A 212 -23.45 -10.82 10.78
CA GLY A 212 -24.16 -11.83 10.02
C GLY A 212 -23.90 -11.65 8.53
N LEU A 213 -24.32 -12.63 7.73
CA LEU A 213 -24.15 -12.59 6.28
C LEU A 213 -25.45 -12.12 5.62
N LEU A 214 -25.37 -10.99 4.93
CA LEU A 214 -26.50 -10.31 4.31
C LEU A 214 -26.47 -10.50 2.79
N ARG A 215 -27.64 -10.71 2.20
CA ARG A 215 -27.81 -10.83 0.75
C ARG A 215 -28.12 -9.47 0.13
N ALA A 216 -27.80 -9.31 -1.14
CA ALA A 216 -28.14 -8.11 -1.93
C ALA A 216 -29.64 -7.84 -2.04
N ASP A 217 -30.49 -8.81 -1.72
CA ASP A 217 -31.95 -8.65 -1.65
C ASP A 217 -32.46 -8.08 -0.31
N GLY A 218 -31.57 -7.88 0.68
CA GLY A 218 -31.88 -7.34 2.01
C GLY A 218 -32.15 -8.40 3.08
N ASN A 219 -32.24 -9.69 2.72
CA ASN A 219 -32.47 -10.75 3.68
C ASN A 219 -31.15 -11.32 4.24
N TRP A 220 -31.18 -11.72 5.51
CA TRP A 220 -30.07 -12.43 6.14
C TRP A 220 -29.96 -13.86 5.61
N GLN A 221 -28.81 -14.20 5.05
CA GLN A 221 -28.42 -15.59 4.80
C GLN A 221 -27.98 -16.26 6.09
N VAL A 222 -27.23 -15.51 6.91
CA VAL A 222 -26.85 -15.90 8.27
C VAL A 222 -27.19 -14.73 9.18
N SER A 223 -28.08 -14.95 10.15
CA SER A 223 -28.42 -13.90 11.12
C SER A 223 -27.20 -13.49 11.96
N PRO A 224 -27.13 -12.23 12.41
CA PRO A 224 -26.04 -11.73 13.26
C PRO A 224 -25.78 -12.62 14.47
N ARG A 225 -24.55 -13.14 14.58
CA ARG A 225 -24.14 -14.04 15.66
C ARG A 225 -22.64 -14.07 15.94
N TYR A 226 -21.82 -13.59 15.00
CA TYR A 226 -20.36 -13.59 15.14
C TYR A 226 -19.90 -12.26 15.74
N GLU A 227 -18.91 -12.29 16.64
CA GLU A 227 -18.31 -11.08 17.19
C GLU A 227 -17.15 -10.58 16.28
N HIS A 228 -16.68 -11.42 15.37
CA HIS A 228 -15.69 -11.08 14.35
C HIS A 228 -15.88 -11.93 13.11
N VAL A 229 -15.53 -11.34 11.98
CA VAL A 229 -15.57 -11.93 10.65
C VAL A 229 -14.37 -11.48 9.85
N GLN A 230 -13.97 -12.29 8.88
CA GLN A 230 -12.97 -11.95 7.88
C GLN A 230 -13.55 -12.10 6.48
N ARG A 231 -12.89 -11.48 5.50
CA ARG A 231 -13.12 -11.80 4.09
C ARG A 231 -12.75 -13.27 3.83
N VAL A 232 -13.47 -13.90 2.91
CA VAL A 232 -13.12 -15.19 2.34
C VAL A 232 -11.70 -15.12 1.78
N MET A 233 -10.80 -15.93 2.35
CA MET A 233 -9.46 -16.20 1.85
C MET A 233 -9.48 -17.58 1.20
N GLU A 234 -9.22 -17.62 -0.12
CA GLU A 234 -9.35 -18.78 -0.99
C GLU A 234 -10.76 -19.41 -1.01
N THR A 235 -11.15 -20.06 0.08
CA THR A 235 -12.37 -20.86 0.22
C THR A 235 -13.14 -20.62 1.52
N HIS A 236 -12.51 -20.01 2.54
CA HIS A 236 -13.10 -19.87 3.87
C HIS A 236 -12.97 -18.46 4.41
N ALA A 237 -13.94 -18.04 5.22
CA ALA A 237 -13.86 -16.84 6.03
C ALA A 237 -13.78 -17.23 7.50
N VAL A 238 -12.76 -16.73 8.21
CA VAL A 238 -12.62 -16.96 9.65
C VAL A 238 -13.63 -16.13 10.42
N VAL A 239 -14.21 -16.75 11.43
CA VAL A 239 -15.18 -16.13 12.33
C VAL A 239 -14.88 -16.52 13.77
N TYR A 240 -15.31 -15.71 14.72
CA TYR A 240 -15.41 -16.15 16.12
C TYR A 240 -16.71 -15.73 16.76
N ALA A 241 -17.14 -16.53 17.74
CA ALA A 241 -18.27 -16.23 18.60
C ALA A 241 -18.07 -16.89 19.97
N PRO A 242 -18.73 -16.38 21.03
CA PRO A 242 -18.81 -17.08 22.30
C PRO A 242 -19.64 -18.35 22.16
N THR A 243 -19.12 -19.46 22.69
CA THR A 243 -19.86 -20.73 22.80
C THR A 243 -20.97 -20.69 23.85
N GLN A 244 -20.93 -19.70 24.76
CA GLN A 244 -21.97 -19.44 25.76
C GLN A 244 -22.35 -17.93 25.74
N PRO A 245 -23.23 -17.52 24.82
CA PRO A 245 -23.52 -16.10 24.57
C PRO A 245 -24.31 -15.41 25.68
N ASP A 246 -25.00 -16.17 26.54
CA ASP A 246 -25.83 -15.61 27.61
C ASP A 246 -25.04 -15.23 28.89
N LEU A 247 -23.74 -15.50 28.91
CA LEU A 247 -22.87 -15.16 30.04
C LEU A 247 -22.59 -13.65 30.13
N PRO A 248 -22.30 -13.12 31.34
CA PRO A 248 -21.82 -11.75 31.51
C PRO A 248 -20.56 -11.47 30.66
N PRO A 249 -20.33 -10.23 30.20
CA PRO A 249 -19.28 -9.91 29.22
C PRO A 249 -17.89 -10.47 29.55
N ILE A 250 -17.46 -10.39 30.81
CA ILE A 250 -16.14 -10.85 31.26
C ILE A 250 -16.01 -12.38 31.17
N GLU A 251 -17.05 -13.12 31.53
CA GLU A 251 -17.05 -14.59 31.50
C GLU A 251 -17.21 -15.10 30.08
N ARG A 252 -18.12 -14.48 29.32
CA ARG A 252 -18.38 -14.78 27.91
C ARG A 252 -17.13 -14.68 27.04
N ARG A 253 -16.29 -13.66 27.24
CA ARG A 253 -15.00 -13.49 26.54
C ARG A 253 -14.05 -14.69 26.69
N LYS A 254 -14.20 -15.49 27.74
CA LYS A 254 -13.40 -16.72 27.96
C LYS A 254 -13.93 -17.91 27.15
N THR A 255 -15.18 -17.83 26.71
CA THR A 255 -15.87 -18.87 25.92
C THR A 255 -15.79 -18.64 24.42
N VAL A 256 -15.16 -17.54 23.99
CA VAL A 256 -14.90 -17.24 22.57
C VAL A 256 -14.08 -18.37 21.97
N ARG A 257 -14.55 -18.87 20.84
CA ARG A 257 -13.85 -19.84 20.01
C ARG A 257 -13.92 -19.41 18.56
N TRP A 258 -12.88 -19.78 17.84
CA TRP A 258 -12.72 -19.48 16.43
C TRP A 258 -13.11 -20.69 15.60
N GLY A 259 -13.62 -20.40 14.42
CA GLY A 259 -14.01 -21.36 13.39
C GLY A 259 -14.01 -20.66 12.04
N ALA A 260 -14.57 -21.31 11.03
CA ALA A 260 -14.61 -20.75 9.69
C ALA A 260 -15.88 -21.17 8.95
N VAL A 261 -16.38 -20.25 8.14
CA VAL A 261 -17.49 -20.48 7.24
C VAL A 261 -17.01 -20.65 5.80
N ASP A 262 -17.77 -21.39 5.00
CA ASP A 262 -17.55 -21.48 3.57
C ASP A 262 -18.04 -20.22 2.82
N ARG A 263 -17.99 -20.23 1.48
CA ARG A 263 -18.44 -19.12 0.62
C ARG A 263 -19.96 -18.89 0.63
N ASN A 264 -20.74 -19.70 1.35
CA ASN A 264 -22.17 -19.50 1.58
C ASN A 264 -22.45 -19.04 3.03
N GLY A 265 -21.43 -18.91 3.88
CA GLY A 265 -21.60 -18.59 5.29
C GLY A 265 -21.97 -19.79 6.15
N ASP A 266 -21.93 -21.01 5.60
CA ASP A 266 -22.16 -22.23 6.36
C ASP A 266 -20.94 -22.52 7.22
N LEU A 267 -21.15 -22.77 8.52
CA LEU A 267 -20.06 -23.08 9.46
C LEU A 267 -19.53 -24.48 9.17
N VAL A 268 -18.40 -24.56 8.48
CA VAL A 268 -17.75 -25.82 8.06
C VAL A 268 -16.57 -26.19 8.94
N VAL A 269 -15.93 -25.21 9.57
CA VAL A 269 -14.96 -25.42 10.64
C VAL A 269 -15.62 -24.99 11.96
N PRO A 270 -15.80 -25.92 12.93
CA PRO A 270 -16.55 -25.63 14.14
C PRO A 270 -15.85 -24.59 15.01
N LEU A 271 -16.64 -23.90 15.85
CA LEU A 271 -16.16 -22.91 16.82
C LEU A 271 -15.49 -23.62 18.02
N GLU A 272 -14.32 -24.22 17.79
CA GLU A 272 -13.61 -25.04 18.78
C GLU A 272 -12.18 -24.57 19.04
N PHE A 273 -11.60 -23.79 18.12
CA PHE A 273 -10.21 -23.35 18.21
C PHE A 273 -10.06 -22.18 19.19
N ALA A 274 -8.99 -22.21 20.00
CA ALA A 274 -8.63 -21.08 20.86
C ALA A 274 -8.26 -19.84 20.03
N HIS A 275 -7.60 -20.06 18.89
CA HIS A 275 -7.33 -19.04 17.88
C HIS A 275 -7.11 -19.69 16.51
N LEU A 276 -7.61 -19.00 15.48
CA LEU A 276 -7.64 -19.40 14.08
C LEU A 276 -7.48 -18.12 13.26
N SER A 277 -6.58 -18.07 12.28
CA SER A 277 -6.21 -16.77 11.67
C SER A 277 -6.54 -16.64 10.18
N TYR A 278 -5.91 -17.43 9.31
CA TYR A 278 -5.99 -17.27 7.86
C TYR A 278 -5.95 -18.61 7.14
N TRP A 279 -6.44 -18.60 5.89
CA TRP A 279 -6.45 -19.74 4.97
C TRP A 279 -5.47 -19.46 3.85
N ARG A 280 -4.53 -20.38 3.64
CA ARG A 280 -3.51 -20.33 2.58
C ARG A 280 -3.18 -21.72 2.08
N GLY A 281 -2.99 -21.87 0.78
CA GLY A 281 -2.63 -23.14 0.17
C GLY A 281 -3.61 -24.27 0.50
N GLY A 282 -4.90 -23.94 0.73
CA GLY A 282 -5.94 -24.88 1.13
C GLY A 282 -6.01 -25.25 2.62
N TYR A 283 -5.17 -24.67 3.48
CA TYR A 283 -5.13 -24.97 4.92
C TYR A 283 -5.32 -23.73 5.79
N GLY A 284 -5.95 -23.91 6.96
CA GLY A 284 -6.05 -22.90 8.00
C GLY A 284 -4.88 -22.95 8.98
N PHE A 285 -4.52 -21.80 9.55
CA PHE A 285 -3.58 -21.73 10.68
C PHE A 285 -4.35 -21.66 12.00
N ALA A 286 -3.99 -22.53 12.95
CA ALA A 286 -4.51 -22.51 14.32
C ALA A 286 -3.39 -22.46 15.36
N SER A 287 -3.72 -21.98 16.56
CA SER A 287 -2.87 -22.11 17.74
C SER A 287 -3.64 -22.76 18.89
N GLU A 288 -2.92 -23.54 19.70
CA GLU A 288 -3.48 -24.31 20.82
C GLU A 288 -4.07 -23.40 21.92
N ASP A 289 -3.52 -22.18 22.03
CA ASP A 289 -4.01 -21.10 22.90
C ASP A 289 -3.89 -19.75 22.18
N LYS A 290 -4.28 -18.65 22.84
CA LYS A 290 -4.10 -17.29 22.34
C LYS A 290 -2.60 -16.96 22.24
N PRO A 291 -2.12 -16.51 21.07
CA PRO A 291 -0.68 -16.30 20.84
C PRO A 291 -0.08 -15.15 21.68
N TYR A 292 -0.92 -14.25 22.19
CA TYR A 292 -0.49 -13.09 22.98
C TYR A 292 -1.25 -13.02 24.31
N THR A 293 -0.49 -12.82 25.40
CA THR A 293 -1.00 -12.48 26.73
C THR A 293 -0.42 -11.15 27.18
N ASP A 294 -0.99 -10.54 28.23
CA ASP A 294 -0.46 -9.30 28.84
C ASP A 294 1.00 -9.43 29.34
N THR A 295 1.54 -10.66 29.39
CA THR A 295 2.91 -11.00 29.82
C THR A 295 3.88 -11.34 28.68
N GLY A 296 3.45 -11.29 27.41
CA GLY A 296 4.29 -11.57 26.24
C GLY A 296 3.78 -12.69 25.33
N ALA A 297 4.55 -12.99 24.28
CA ALA A 297 4.27 -14.09 23.35
C ALA A 297 4.51 -15.44 24.03
N ASN A 298 3.53 -16.33 23.95
CA ASN A 298 3.64 -17.68 24.50
C ASN A 298 4.33 -18.61 23.48
N ASP A 299 5.04 -19.65 23.95
CA ASP A 299 5.50 -20.79 23.14
C ASP A 299 4.30 -21.70 22.83
N VAL A 300 3.33 -21.16 22.07
CA VAL A 300 2.06 -21.84 21.76
C VAL A 300 2.27 -22.77 20.58
N LYS A 301 1.86 -24.03 20.75
CA LYS A 301 1.87 -24.99 19.65
C LYS A 301 0.93 -24.54 18.53
N GLN A 302 1.35 -24.77 17.29
CA GLN A 302 0.69 -24.32 16.08
C GLN A 302 0.16 -25.49 15.27
N GLY A 303 -0.96 -25.30 14.59
CA GLY A 303 -1.69 -26.36 13.89
C GLY A 303 -1.99 -25.98 12.45
N ILE A 304 -1.96 -26.98 11.59
CA ILE A 304 -2.42 -26.88 10.19
C ILE A 304 -3.83 -27.47 10.17
N VAL A 305 -4.83 -26.68 9.81
CA VAL A 305 -6.24 -27.06 9.84
C VAL A 305 -6.72 -27.39 8.42
N LYS A 306 -7.33 -28.55 8.23
CA LYS A 306 -7.97 -28.93 6.97
C LYS A 306 -9.30 -28.20 6.79
N SER A 307 -9.83 -28.19 5.58
CA SER A 307 -11.14 -27.59 5.26
C SER A 307 -12.31 -28.19 6.03
N ASP A 308 -12.19 -29.44 6.49
CA ASP A 308 -13.19 -30.11 7.35
C ASP A 308 -13.08 -29.73 8.84
N GLY A 309 -12.14 -28.84 9.19
CA GLY A 309 -11.90 -28.36 10.55
C GLY A 309 -11.06 -29.28 11.43
N SER A 310 -10.54 -30.41 10.91
CA SER A 310 -9.62 -31.26 11.66
C SER A 310 -8.16 -30.88 11.44
N LEU A 311 -7.30 -31.15 12.43
CA LEU A 311 -5.86 -30.89 12.32
C LEU A 311 -5.21 -31.88 11.34
N LEU A 312 -4.43 -31.36 10.39
CA LEU A 312 -3.53 -32.16 9.58
C LEU A 312 -2.52 -32.85 10.49
N ALA A 313 -2.25 -34.14 10.25
CA ALA A 313 -1.52 -35.03 11.16
C ALA A 313 -2.15 -35.23 12.55
N GLY A 314 -3.35 -34.71 12.80
CA GLY A 314 -4.11 -34.91 14.05
C GLY A 314 -3.49 -34.26 15.29
N ARG A 315 -2.60 -33.27 15.16
CA ARG A 315 -1.90 -32.64 16.28
C ARG A 315 -1.42 -31.23 15.99
N TYR A 316 -1.00 -30.54 17.06
CA TYR A 316 -0.21 -29.31 16.97
C TYR A 316 1.30 -29.61 16.95
N PHE A 317 2.08 -28.62 16.51
CA PHE A 317 3.53 -28.63 16.30
C PHE A 317 4.17 -27.44 17.00
N ASP A 318 5.50 -27.36 17.05
CA ASP A 318 6.19 -26.20 17.63
C ASP A 318 5.96 -24.95 16.79
N GLU A 319 5.93 -25.13 15.47
CA GLU A 319 5.70 -24.06 14.51
C GLU A 319 5.19 -24.65 13.20
N VAL A 320 4.43 -23.88 12.43
CA VAL A 320 3.94 -24.27 11.11
C VAL A 320 4.16 -23.15 10.10
N ASP A 321 4.40 -23.50 8.85
CA ASP A 321 4.54 -22.58 7.73
C ASP A 321 3.61 -23.03 6.60
N ILE A 322 2.63 -22.18 6.29
CA ILE A 322 1.58 -22.43 5.29
C ILE A 322 1.69 -21.36 4.20
N ARG A 323 1.93 -21.79 2.96
CA ARG A 323 2.30 -20.93 1.83
C ARG A 323 1.29 -21.06 0.70
N GLU A 324 1.18 -20.01 -0.12
CA GLU A 324 0.34 -19.98 -1.33
C GLU A 324 1.11 -20.42 -2.60
N ASP A 325 2.34 -20.92 -2.46
CA ASP A 325 3.23 -21.27 -3.59
C ASP A 325 2.99 -22.69 -4.16
N GLY A 326 1.90 -23.33 -3.75
CA GLY A 326 1.50 -24.68 -4.18
C GLY A 326 2.34 -25.81 -3.56
N LYS A 327 3.29 -25.50 -2.68
CA LYS A 327 4.08 -26.50 -1.96
C LYS A 327 3.33 -26.97 -0.71
N LEU A 328 3.70 -28.14 -0.19
CA LEU A 328 3.09 -28.69 1.03
C LEU A 328 3.31 -27.77 2.23
N PRO A 329 2.34 -27.67 3.18
CA PRO A 329 2.59 -26.97 4.43
C PRO A 329 3.72 -27.66 5.20
N ARG A 330 4.44 -26.89 6.01
CA ARG A 330 5.56 -27.41 6.82
C ARG A 330 5.25 -27.30 8.30
N ALA A 331 5.84 -28.20 9.06
CA ALA A 331 5.73 -28.21 10.50
C ALA A 331 7.10 -28.46 11.13
N ARG A 332 7.38 -27.76 12.22
CA ARG A 332 8.60 -27.89 13.01
C ARG A 332 8.35 -28.74 14.25
N ILE A 333 9.30 -29.64 14.50
CA ILE A 333 9.39 -30.42 15.73
C ILE A 333 10.81 -30.28 16.25
N ALA A 334 10.95 -29.74 17.45
CA ALA A 334 12.18 -29.21 18.02
C ALA A 334 12.87 -28.27 17.02
N ASP A 335 14.04 -28.62 16.54
CA ASP A 335 14.87 -27.83 15.63
C ASP A 335 14.68 -28.21 14.15
N LYS A 336 13.84 -29.20 13.85
CA LYS A 336 13.73 -29.79 12.51
C LYS A 336 12.39 -29.50 11.83
N TRP A 337 12.47 -29.02 10.60
CA TRP A 337 11.34 -28.85 9.70
C TRP A 337 11.03 -30.13 8.91
N PHE A 338 9.74 -30.36 8.70
CA PHE A 338 9.19 -31.42 7.85
C PHE A 338 8.13 -30.82 6.95
N SER A 339 8.00 -31.33 5.72
CA SER A 339 6.78 -31.10 4.95
C SER A 339 5.70 -32.08 5.45
N VAL A 340 4.45 -31.62 5.50
CA VAL A 340 3.30 -32.42 5.92
C VAL A 340 2.45 -32.70 4.69
N ASP A 341 2.34 -33.97 4.31
CA ASP A 341 1.52 -34.35 3.16
C ASP A 341 0.02 -34.28 3.47
N PRO A 342 -0.88 -34.39 2.46
CA PRO A 342 -2.32 -34.29 2.66
C PRO A 342 -2.93 -35.38 3.56
N ASP A 343 -2.25 -36.53 3.72
CA ASP A 343 -2.65 -37.60 4.63
C ASP A 343 -2.15 -37.35 6.08
N GLY A 344 -1.35 -36.29 6.28
CA GLY A 344 -0.77 -35.91 7.56
C GLY A 344 0.57 -36.59 7.87
N GLN A 345 1.22 -37.23 6.90
CA GLN A 345 2.54 -37.83 7.10
C GLN A 345 3.64 -36.77 7.03
N LEU A 346 4.64 -36.92 7.91
CA LEU A 346 5.83 -36.08 7.90
C LEU A 346 6.86 -36.65 6.92
N ILE A 347 7.16 -35.89 5.88
CA ILE A 347 8.18 -36.21 4.89
C ILE A 347 9.35 -35.22 4.98
N PRO A 348 10.51 -35.53 4.38
CA PRO A 348 11.63 -34.59 4.34
C PRO A 348 11.18 -33.22 3.82
N ASP A 349 11.70 -32.14 4.41
CA ASP A 349 11.31 -30.79 4.02
C ASP A 349 11.68 -30.52 2.57
N GLN A 350 10.67 -30.30 1.73
CA GLN A 350 10.82 -29.95 0.32
C GLN A 350 11.55 -28.62 0.09
N LEU A 351 11.68 -27.78 1.14
CA LEU A 351 12.41 -26.52 1.08
C LEU A 351 13.86 -26.64 1.57
N ASP A 352 14.26 -27.77 2.15
CA ASP A 352 15.66 -27.98 2.52
C ASP A 352 16.52 -28.11 1.27
N GLY A 353 17.54 -27.25 1.16
CA GLY A 353 18.46 -27.18 0.03
C GLY A 353 17.93 -26.46 -1.19
N VAL A 354 16.75 -25.84 -1.13
CA VAL A 354 16.22 -25.02 -2.22
C VAL A 354 16.96 -23.68 -2.22
N PRO A 355 17.46 -23.20 -3.39
CA PRO A 355 18.03 -21.87 -3.52
C PRO A 355 17.01 -20.79 -3.18
N LEU A 356 17.38 -19.90 -2.26
CA LEU A 356 16.68 -18.64 -1.98
C LEU A 356 17.19 -17.54 -2.92
N VAL A 357 18.48 -17.55 -3.24
CA VAL A 357 19.16 -16.55 -4.06
C VAL A 357 20.24 -17.20 -4.89
N GLU A 358 20.32 -16.78 -6.14
CA GLU A 358 21.42 -17.11 -7.05
C GLU A 358 22.06 -15.82 -7.57
N CYS A 359 23.35 -15.66 -7.33
CA CYS A 359 24.12 -14.48 -7.71
C CYS A 359 24.87 -14.69 -9.02
N GLU A 360 25.09 -13.61 -9.78
CA GLU A 360 25.94 -13.65 -10.99
C GLU A 360 27.39 -14.07 -10.67
N SER A 361 27.86 -13.84 -9.43
CA SER A 361 29.17 -14.32 -8.97
C SER A 361 29.27 -15.84 -8.83
N GLY A 362 28.15 -16.56 -8.92
CA GLY A 362 28.03 -17.99 -8.66
C GLY A 362 27.81 -18.34 -7.18
N LEU A 363 27.73 -17.35 -6.30
CA LEU A 363 27.31 -17.54 -4.91
C LEU A 363 25.82 -17.86 -4.86
N VAL A 364 25.46 -18.87 -4.08
CA VAL A 364 24.08 -19.32 -3.88
C VAL A 364 23.79 -19.39 -2.38
N ILE A 365 22.60 -18.93 -2.00
CA ILE A 365 22.10 -19.01 -0.62
C ILE A 365 20.99 -20.06 -0.61
N LEU A 366 21.24 -21.20 0.05
CA LEU A 366 20.27 -22.29 0.17
C LEU A 366 19.50 -22.18 1.48
N ASN A 367 18.22 -22.54 1.46
CA ASN A 367 17.42 -22.69 2.67
C ASN A 367 17.81 -23.98 3.41
N ARG A 368 18.02 -23.90 4.73
CA ARG A 368 18.27 -25.03 5.64
C ARG A 368 17.35 -24.95 6.87
N GLY A 369 16.09 -24.58 6.67
CA GLY A 369 15.10 -24.46 7.75
C GLY A 369 15.33 -23.21 8.57
N GLN A 370 15.91 -23.36 9.77
CA GLN A 370 16.26 -22.23 10.66
C GLN A 370 17.60 -21.57 10.31
N GLU A 371 18.35 -22.18 9.38
CA GLU A 371 19.59 -21.62 8.85
C GLU A 371 19.47 -21.40 7.35
N VAL A 372 20.40 -20.61 6.81
CA VAL A 372 20.73 -20.53 5.40
C VAL A 372 22.17 -20.96 5.18
N GLU A 373 22.46 -21.59 4.05
CA GLU A 373 23.80 -22.05 3.67
C GLU A 373 24.29 -21.27 2.45
N PHE A 374 25.36 -20.50 2.64
CA PHE A 374 26.06 -19.81 1.56
C PHE A 374 27.06 -20.78 0.93
N MET A 375 27.04 -20.93 -0.39
CA MET A 375 27.97 -21.82 -1.10
C MET A 375 28.14 -21.46 -2.59
N PHE A 376 29.16 -22.04 -3.22
CA PHE A 376 29.39 -22.02 -4.66
C PHE A 376 29.14 -23.42 -5.23
N PRO A 377 27.95 -23.72 -5.79
CA PRO A 377 27.62 -25.07 -6.26
C PRO A 377 28.55 -25.57 -7.37
N GLY A 378 29.04 -24.68 -8.25
CA GLY A 378 29.89 -25.04 -9.38
C GLY A 378 31.23 -25.68 -9.01
N ASN A 379 31.73 -25.46 -7.80
CA ASN A 379 32.97 -26.08 -7.29
C ASN A 379 32.80 -26.76 -5.92
N GLY A 380 31.57 -26.81 -5.39
CA GLY A 380 31.25 -27.42 -4.10
C GLY A 380 31.78 -26.66 -2.87
N ARG A 381 32.30 -25.43 -3.01
CA ARG A 381 32.81 -24.65 -1.88
C ARG A 381 31.66 -24.15 -1.01
N VAL A 382 31.57 -24.65 0.23
CA VAL A 382 30.67 -24.11 1.25
C VAL A 382 31.33 -22.91 1.92
N VAL A 383 30.62 -21.77 1.97
CA VAL A 383 31.07 -20.54 2.65
C VAL A 383 30.73 -20.63 4.14
N GLY A 384 29.51 -21.02 4.47
CA GLY A 384 29.09 -21.23 5.86
C GLY A 384 27.58 -21.18 6.03
N ARG A 385 27.13 -21.55 7.23
CA ARG A 385 25.73 -21.47 7.65
C ARG A 385 25.50 -20.27 8.55
N PHE A 386 24.32 -19.67 8.47
CA PHE A 386 23.91 -18.49 9.22
C PHE A 386 22.42 -18.59 9.54
N ASP A 387 21.93 -17.87 10.54
CA ASP A 387 20.52 -17.94 10.92
C ASP A 387 19.64 -17.38 9.80
N ASN A 388 18.52 -18.04 9.56
CA ASN A 388 17.52 -17.63 8.59
C ASN A 388 16.63 -16.54 9.20
N THR A 389 17.07 -15.28 9.11
CA THR A 389 16.33 -14.13 9.65
C THR A 389 15.53 -13.42 8.55
N SER A 390 14.30 -13.03 8.86
CA SER A 390 13.38 -12.31 7.94
C SER A 390 13.94 -10.99 7.40
N SER A 391 15.03 -10.47 7.97
CA SER A 391 15.76 -9.28 7.50
C SER A 391 16.60 -9.52 6.24
N MET A 392 16.73 -10.77 5.79
CA MET A 392 17.31 -11.11 4.50
C MET A 392 16.27 -10.87 3.39
N TYR A 393 15.91 -9.60 3.11
CA TYR A 393 15.15 -9.22 1.91
C TYR A 393 16.00 -9.46 0.65
N LEU A 394 16.17 -10.74 0.30
CA LEU A 394 17.03 -11.19 -0.78
C LEU A 394 16.23 -11.42 -2.06
N GLU A 395 15.26 -10.57 -2.38
CA GLU A 395 14.45 -10.76 -3.59
C GLU A 395 15.29 -10.64 -4.88
N LYS A 396 16.48 -10.02 -4.79
CA LYS A 396 17.50 -10.02 -5.84
C LYS A 396 18.88 -10.09 -5.22
N CYS A 397 19.79 -10.85 -5.85
CA CYS A 397 21.21 -10.74 -5.50
C CYS A 397 21.73 -9.37 -5.94
N GLY A 398 21.82 -8.43 -5.00
CA GLY A 398 22.67 -7.24 -5.18
C GLY A 398 24.15 -7.65 -5.22
N GLN A 399 25.02 -6.80 -5.79
CA GLN A 399 26.44 -6.89 -5.44
C GLN A 399 26.51 -6.60 -3.94
N GLY A 400 26.85 -7.62 -3.14
CA GLY A 400 26.97 -7.56 -1.68
C GLY A 400 27.79 -6.37 -1.14
N PRO A 401 27.95 -6.26 0.18
CA PRO A 401 27.94 -7.36 1.16
C PRO A 401 26.55 -7.78 1.68
N PHE A 402 26.36 -9.07 1.93
CA PHE A 402 25.16 -9.64 2.56
C PHE A 402 25.29 -9.61 4.09
N ALA A 403 24.29 -9.08 4.79
CA ALA A 403 24.21 -9.21 6.24
C ALA A 403 23.83 -10.65 6.61
N ALA A 404 24.49 -11.20 7.63
CA ALA A 404 24.25 -12.56 8.13
C ALA A 404 24.42 -12.60 9.65
N SER A 405 23.81 -13.59 10.32
CA SER A 405 23.92 -13.75 11.78
C SER A 405 24.20 -15.19 12.20
N ARG A 406 24.77 -15.36 13.39
CA ARG A 406 24.79 -16.63 14.13
C ARG A 406 24.47 -16.34 15.59
N GLY A 407 23.28 -16.71 16.03
CA GLY A 407 22.75 -16.30 17.33
C GLY A 407 22.69 -14.78 17.48
N ASN A 408 23.41 -14.23 18.45
CA ASN A 408 23.46 -12.78 18.71
C ASN A 408 24.65 -12.06 18.06
N ARG A 409 25.38 -12.73 17.17
CA ARG A 409 26.56 -12.18 16.49
C ARG A 409 26.26 -11.94 15.01
N LEU A 410 26.73 -10.81 14.50
CA LEU A 410 26.53 -10.37 13.13
C LEU A 410 27.80 -10.52 12.29
N PHE A 411 27.60 -10.78 11.00
CA PHE A 411 28.65 -11.01 10.01
C PHE A 411 28.26 -10.35 8.70
N PHE A 412 29.24 -10.15 7.84
CA PHE A 412 29.00 -9.86 6.43
C PHE A 412 29.53 -10.99 5.57
N VAL A 413 28.78 -11.41 4.55
CA VAL A 413 29.25 -12.31 3.51
C VAL A 413 29.43 -11.50 2.23
N LEU A 414 30.62 -11.53 1.64
CA LEU A 414 30.89 -10.90 0.36
C LEU A 414 30.47 -11.81 -0.80
N GLU A 415 30.41 -11.24 -1.99
CA GLU A 415 30.01 -11.89 -3.24
C GLU A 415 30.95 -13.02 -3.68
N ASP A 416 32.21 -12.97 -3.21
CA ASP A 416 33.23 -14.00 -3.40
C ASP A 416 33.24 -15.07 -2.27
N GLY A 417 32.30 -14.96 -1.33
CA GLY A 417 32.15 -15.83 -0.17
C GLY A 417 33.11 -15.54 0.98
N THR A 418 33.78 -14.39 1.00
CA THR A 418 34.55 -13.94 2.17
C THR A 418 33.60 -13.58 3.30
N VAL A 419 33.87 -14.06 4.52
CA VAL A 419 33.06 -13.74 5.71
C VAL A 419 33.82 -12.75 6.58
N LEU A 420 33.25 -11.54 6.75
CA LEU A 420 33.77 -10.50 7.64
C LEU A 420 33.15 -10.66 9.04
N GLY A 421 33.97 -10.52 10.07
CA GLY A 421 33.61 -10.78 11.47
C GLY A 421 34.42 -11.89 12.13
N GLY A 422 35.26 -12.61 11.37
CA GLY A 422 36.12 -13.67 11.91
C GLY A 422 35.31 -14.79 12.57
N ILE A 423 35.80 -15.30 13.70
CA ILE A 423 35.13 -16.37 14.46
C ILE A 423 34.06 -15.84 15.43
N ASP A 424 34.28 -14.64 15.99
CA ASP A 424 33.46 -14.08 17.07
C ASP A 424 32.31 -13.21 16.58
N GLY A 425 32.38 -12.73 15.34
CA GLY A 425 31.40 -11.80 14.76
C GLY A 425 31.39 -10.43 15.44
N PHE A 426 30.47 -9.58 14.98
CA PHE A 426 30.24 -8.25 15.55
C PHE A 426 29.04 -8.27 16.50
N GLU A 427 29.04 -7.40 17.50
CA GLU A 427 27.89 -7.20 18.41
C GLU A 427 26.75 -6.46 17.72
N ASN A 428 27.10 -5.54 16.81
CA ASN A 428 26.15 -4.76 16.03
C ASN A 428 26.85 -4.23 14.76
N THR A 429 26.09 -3.94 13.72
CA THR A 429 26.61 -3.49 12.42
C THR A 429 25.63 -2.55 11.74
N TYR A 430 26.15 -1.58 11.00
CA TYR A 430 25.39 -0.89 9.96
C TYR A 430 25.75 -1.43 8.57
N SER A 431 24.82 -1.30 7.62
CA SER A 431 25.08 -1.62 6.21
C SER A 431 26.26 -0.82 5.66
N PHE A 432 26.92 -1.37 4.65
CA PHE A 432 28.01 -0.68 3.96
C PHE A 432 27.52 0.63 3.35
N SER A 433 28.20 1.73 3.69
CA SER A 433 28.14 3.00 2.98
C SER A 433 29.37 3.06 2.08
N GLY A 434 29.16 2.96 0.77
CA GLY A 434 30.23 2.77 -0.21
C GLY A 434 31.05 1.50 0.08
N ASN A 435 32.31 1.68 0.49
CA ASN A 435 33.25 0.58 0.75
C ASN A 435 33.53 0.34 2.24
N HIS A 436 32.79 0.97 3.15
CA HIS A 436 33.02 0.85 4.59
C HIS A 436 31.73 0.60 5.37
N ALA A 437 31.86 -0.05 6.52
CA ALA A 437 30.77 -0.28 7.46
C ALA A 437 31.19 0.06 8.88
N ALA A 438 30.26 0.63 9.65
CA ALA A 438 30.43 0.79 11.09
C ALA A 438 30.05 -0.53 11.78
N VAL A 439 30.94 -1.03 12.62
CA VAL A 439 30.77 -2.30 13.34
C VAL A 439 31.13 -2.14 14.81
N LYS A 440 30.48 -2.92 15.68
CA LYS A 440 30.63 -2.86 17.13
C LYS A 440 31.34 -4.09 17.67
N VAL A 441 32.39 -3.87 18.46
CA VAL A 441 33.20 -4.89 19.15
C VAL A 441 33.49 -4.39 20.56
N ASP A 442 33.29 -5.25 21.56
CA ASP A 442 33.50 -4.96 22.98
C ASP A 442 32.80 -3.66 23.44
N GLY A 443 31.56 -3.48 23.02
CA GLY A 443 30.76 -2.30 23.37
C GLY A 443 31.15 -1.01 22.63
N LYS A 444 32.15 -1.03 21.74
CA LYS A 444 32.65 0.15 21.03
C LYS A 444 32.51 0.02 19.52
N TRP A 445 32.17 1.14 18.88
CA TRP A 445 32.09 1.24 17.43
C TRP A 445 33.44 1.58 16.82
N GLY A 446 33.74 0.90 15.71
CA GLY A 446 34.81 1.17 14.77
C GLY A 446 34.31 1.11 13.33
N ILE A 447 35.22 1.27 12.38
CA ILE A 447 34.92 1.26 10.94
C ILE A 447 35.83 0.22 10.28
N ILE A 448 35.23 -0.66 9.47
CA ILE A 448 35.94 -1.61 8.62
C ILE A 448 35.75 -1.28 7.15
N ASP A 449 36.71 -1.68 6.33
CA ASP A 449 36.56 -1.70 4.87
C ASP A 449 36.03 -3.07 4.37
N ARG A 450 35.92 -3.23 3.05
CA ARG A 450 35.49 -4.49 2.42
C ARG A 450 36.46 -5.66 2.61
N SER A 451 37.71 -5.43 3.04
CA SER A 451 38.63 -6.51 3.41
C SER A 451 38.43 -6.98 4.86
N GLY A 452 37.60 -6.28 5.63
CA GLY A 452 37.39 -6.52 7.07
C GLY A 452 38.47 -5.89 7.96
N ILE A 453 39.40 -5.12 7.39
CA ILE A 453 40.42 -4.41 8.15
C ILE A 453 39.79 -3.16 8.75
N PHE A 454 40.07 -2.92 10.04
CA PHE A 454 39.66 -1.69 10.72
C PHE A 454 40.44 -0.50 10.17
N THR A 455 39.75 0.36 9.43
CA THR A 455 40.24 1.71 9.08
C THR A 455 40.11 2.65 10.26
N VAL A 456 39.15 2.39 11.16
CA VAL A 456 39.07 3.01 12.48
C VAL A 456 38.86 1.95 13.54
N GLN A 457 39.82 1.81 14.45
CA GLN A 457 39.74 0.86 15.56
C GLN A 457 38.52 1.14 16.46
N PRO A 458 37.86 0.10 17.02
CA PRO A 458 36.74 0.27 17.94
C PRO A 458 37.09 1.17 19.12
N ARG A 459 36.48 2.36 19.18
CA ARG A 459 36.77 3.35 20.24
C ARG A 459 35.60 4.27 20.58
N TYR A 460 34.60 4.38 19.72
CA TYR A 460 33.47 5.28 19.93
C TYR A 460 32.34 4.59 20.68
N ALA A 461 31.66 5.32 21.58
CA ALA A 461 30.46 4.79 22.25
C ALA A 461 29.26 4.74 21.29
N GLU A 462 29.16 5.74 20.41
CA GLU A 462 28.14 5.91 19.39
C GLU A 462 28.82 6.33 18.08
N LEU A 463 28.43 5.66 16.99
CA LEU A 463 28.90 5.94 15.65
C LEU A 463 27.80 5.53 14.67
N THR A 464 27.34 6.46 13.84
CA THR A 464 26.25 6.21 12.88
C THR A 464 26.70 6.65 11.49
N PRO A 465 26.52 5.82 10.44
CA PRO A 465 26.84 6.22 9.08
C PRO A 465 25.96 7.40 8.62
N ASP A 466 26.56 8.27 7.81
CA ASP A 466 25.93 9.39 7.12
C ASP A 466 26.30 9.33 5.62
N ARG A 467 25.97 10.36 4.86
CA ARG A 467 26.16 10.44 3.40
C ARG A 467 27.66 10.42 3.03
N ASN A 468 27.95 9.93 1.83
CA ASN A 468 29.28 9.99 1.20
C ASN A 468 30.42 9.38 2.05
N ASN A 469 30.21 8.19 2.64
CA ASN A 469 31.19 7.49 3.49
C ASN A 469 31.70 8.31 4.69
N THR A 470 30.83 9.15 5.25
CA THR A 470 31.10 9.86 6.51
C THR A 470 30.29 9.25 7.64
N PHE A 471 30.73 9.49 8.87
CA PHE A 471 30.13 8.90 10.06
C PHE A 471 30.02 9.97 11.14
N ALA A 472 28.85 10.05 11.77
CA ALA A 472 28.61 10.91 12.93
C ALA A 472 29.04 10.19 14.21
N VAL A 473 29.80 10.87 15.06
CA VAL A 473 30.23 10.40 16.37
C VAL A 473 29.43 11.15 17.45
N GLY A 474 28.71 10.40 18.30
CA GLY A 474 27.81 10.93 19.34
C GLY A 474 26.41 11.27 18.83
N GLU A 475 25.59 11.85 19.71
CA GLU A 475 24.19 12.20 19.46
C GLU A 475 23.91 13.70 19.57
N GLY A 476 22.86 14.16 18.87
CA GLY A 476 22.34 15.52 19.00
C GLY A 476 23.26 16.63 18.46
N VAL A 477 23.27 17.77 19.15
CA VAL A 477 23.99 18.98 18.73
C VAL A 477 25.50 18.90 18.92
N ASP A 478 25.97 17.98 19.78
CA ASP A 478 27.40 17.81 20.10
C ASP A 478 28.09 16.78 19.18
N ALA A 479 27.34 16.16 18.27
CA ALA A 479 27.89 15.23 17.30
C ALA A 479 28.90 15.91 16.37
N TYR A 480 29.94 15.17 15.98
CA TYR A 480 30.90 15.61 14.96
C TYR A 480 31.12 14.52 13.93
N TRP A 481 31.61 14.90 12.74
CA TRP A 481 31.74 14.00 11.61
C TRP A 481 33.19 13.58 11.39
N ILE A 482 33.35 12.31 11.03
CA ILE A 482 34.61 11.74 10.58
C ILE A 482 34.44 11.08 9.21
N ASP A 483 35.52 11.03 8.43
CA ASP A 483 35.58 10.16 7.26
C ASP A 483 35.77 8.69 7.68
N ALA A 484 35.78 7.79 6.69
CA ALA A 484 35.99 6.36 6.91
C ALA A 484 37.36 5.99 7.51
N PHE A 485 38.32 6.92 7.61
CA PHE A 485 39.64 6.73 8.20
C PHE A 485 39.79 7.43 9.56
N GLY A 486 38.72 8.06 10.05
CA GLY A 486 38.68 8.72 11.36
C GLY A 486 39.23 10.14 11.35
N ASN A 487 39.46 10.75 10.18
CA ASN A 487 39.82 12.16 10.10
C ASN A 487 38.56 13.00 10.30
N ARG A 488 38.67 14.06 11.09
CA ARG A 488 37.56 14.98 11.30
C ARG A 488 37.24 15.71 9.99
N VAL A 489 35.98 15.66 9.60
CA VAL A 489 35.45 16.38 8.43
C VAL A 489 34.37 17.34 8.87
N ASP A 490 34.11 18.35 8.06
CA ASP A 490 32.92 19.14 8.23
C ASP A 490 31.69 18.26 8.06
N ARG A 491 30.61 18.60 8.77
CA ARG A 491 29.32 17.95 8.56
C ARG A 491 29.02 17.94 7.07
N PRO A 492 28.67 16.79 6.45
CA PRO A 492 28.24 16.75 5.06
C PRO A 492 26.91 17.50 4.93
N ILE A 493 27.00 18.81 4.74
CA ILE A 493 25.86 19.62 4.35
C ILE A 493 25.75 19.40 2.86
N ALA A 494 24.62 18.86 2.39
CA ALA A 494 24.34 18.85 0.96
C ALA A 494 24.53 20.28 0.45
N ALA A 495 25.38 20.47 -0.57
CA ALA A 495 25.57 21.79 -1.16
C ALA A 495 24.17 22.37 -1.44
N ARG A 496 23.88 23.56 -0.89
CA ARG A 496 22.58 24.19 -1.16
C ARG A 496 22.45 24.27 -2.68
N PRO A 497 21.34 23.78 -3.27
CA PRO A 497 21.12 23.94 -4.70
C PRO A 497 21.23 25.42 -5.05
N SER A 498 21.75 25.73 -6.23
CA SER A 498 21.71 27.11 -6.72
C SER A 498 20.26 27.62 -6.71
N PRO A 499 20.00 28.92 -6.53
CA PRO A 499 18.64 29.45 -6.54
C PRO A 499 17.81 29.01 -7.76
N ALA A 500 18.45 28.90 -8.93
CA ALA A 500 17.81 28.39 -10.14
C ALA A 500 17.33 26.94 -9.98
N GLN A 501 18.15 26.06 -9.39
CA GLN A 501 17.78 24.67 -9.11
C GLN A 501 16.73 24.58 -7.99
N ALA A 502 16.86 25.39 -6.93
CA ALA A 502 15.97 25.40 -5.79
C ALA A 502 14.54 25.86 -6.16
N LEU A 503 14.42 26.79 -7.10
CA LEU A 503 13.15 27.31 -7.62
C LEU A 503 12.54 26.47 -8.76
N THR A 504 13.11 25.30 -9.08
CA THR A 504 12.63 24.45 -10.19
C THR A 504 11.80 23.28 -9.67
N CYS A 505 10.52 23.24 -10.06
CA CYS A 505 9.57 22.16 -9.81
C CYS A 505 9.97 20.83 -10.46
N ARG A 506 9.45 19.72 -9.91
CA ARG A 506 9.44 18.43 -10.61
C ARG A 506 8.69 18.59 -11.95
N GLY A 507 9.33 18.23 -13.06
CA GLY A 507 8.83 18.51 -14.42
C GLY A 507 9.45 19.76 -15.08
N GLY A 508 10.30 20.50 -14.35
CA GLY A 508 11.18 21.53 -14.90
C GLY A 508 10.61 22.94 -15.01
N LEU A 509 9.40 23.19 -14.52
CA LEU A 509 8.89 24.56 -14.39
C LEU A 509 9.68 25.30 -13.31
N ARG A 510 9.98 26.58 -13.54
CA ARG A 510 10.77 27.38 -12.59
C ARG A 510 10.03 28.63 -12.16
N PHE A 511 9.99 28.87 -10.85
CA PHE A 511 9.45 30.12 -10.31
C PHE A 511 10.28 31.31 -10.76
N PHE A 512 9.59 32.41 -11.04
CA PHE A 512 10.22 33.72 -11.23
C PHE A 512 9.32 34.81 -10.68
N GLN A 513 9.93 35.96 -10.37
CA GLN A 513 9.24 37.09 -9.79
C GLN A 513 9.40 38.34 -10.66
N GLN A 514 8.31 39.09 -10.81
CA GLN A 514 8.31 40.42 -11.44
C GLN A 514 7.44 41.36 -10.60
N LYS A 515 7.99 42.52 -10.22
CA LYS A 515 7.28 43.54 -9.40
C LYS A 515 6.65 42.97 -8.10
N GLY A 516 7.33 42.01 -7.46
CA GLY A 516 6.88 41.39 -6.21
C GLY A 516 5.78 40.33 -6.37
N LEU A 517 5.42 39.96 -7.61
CA LEU A 517 4.45 38.91 -7.92
C LEU A 517 5.14 37.75 -8.63
N TRP A 518 4.66 36.55 -8.37
CA TRP A 518 5.26 35.29 -8.81
C TRP A 518 4.51 34.69 -10.00
N GLY A 519 5.27 34.04 -10.88
CA GLY A 519 4.81 33.28 -12.03
C GLY A 519 5.72 32.06 -12.29
N LEU A 520 5.49 31.36 -13.40
CA LEU A 520 6.27 30.17 -13.80
C LEU A 520 6.81 30.31 -15.22
N LEU A 521 8.07 29.89 -15.39
CA LEU A 521 8.73 29.70 -16.67
C LEU A 521 8.81 28.21 -16.99
N ASP A 522 8.81 27.86 -18.28
CA ASP A 522 9.20 26.53 -18.73
C ASP A 522 10.73 26.33 -18.75
N GLN A 523 11.16 25.18 -19.26
CA GLN A 523 12.57 24.80 -19.36
C GLN A 523 13.36 25.65 -20.35
N ASP A 524 12.69 26.24 -21.35
CA ASP A 524 13.27 27.14 -22.34
C ASP A 524 13.28 28.61 -21.86
N GLY A 525 12.71 28.88 -20.67
CA GLY A 525 12.61 30.20 -20.07
C GLY A 525 11.43 31.03 -20.59
N GLN A 526 10.46 30.44 -21.28
CA GLN A 526 9.24 31.12 -21.70
C GLN A 526 8.24 31.18 -20.55
N THR A 527 7.51 32.29 -20.45
CA THR A 527 6.46 32.46 -19.44
C THR A 527 5.25 31.59 -19.77
N VAL A 528 4.97 30.63 -18.89
CA VAL A 528 3.78 29.78 -18.96
C VAL A 528 2.69 30.25 -18.00
N ILE A 529 3.07 30.83 -16.87
CA ILE A 529 2.16 31.47 -15.93
C ILE A 529 2.68 32.88 -15.66
N GLU A 530 1.88 33.88 -16.02
CA GLU A 530 2.21 35.30 -15.84
C GLU A 530 2.44 35.66 -14.35
N PRO A 531 3.39 36.55 -14.04
CA PRO A 531 3.74 36.91 -12.69
C PRO A 531 2.71 37.87 -12.09
N ARG A 532 1.60 37.30 -11.59
CA ARG A 532 0.47 38.05 -11.03
C ARG A 532 0.00 37.57 -9.66
N PHE A 533 0.66 36.57 -9.08
CA PHE A 533 0.25 35.96 -7.82
C PHE A 533 1.14 36.40 -6.66
N ARG A 534 0.55 36.62 -5.48
CA ARG A 534 1.31 36.88 -4.23
C ARG A 534 2.12 35.64 -3.82
N ALA A 535 1.58 34.46 -4.10
CA ALA A 535 2.23 33.16 -3.96
C ALA A 535 1.54 32.14 -4.88
N LEU A 536 2.28 31.12 -5.31
CA LEU A 536 1.76 29.97 -6.05
C LEU A 536 2.58 28.70 -5.79
N SER A 537 1.95 27.54 -5.96
CA SER A 537 2.59 26.23 -5.81
C SER A 537 3.17 25.70 -7.14
N CYS A 538 4.01 24.66 -7.06
CA CYS A 538 4.26 23.81 -8.22
C CYS A 538 2.96 23.14 -8.69
N PHE A 539 2.95 22.72 -9.94
CA PHE A 539 1.84 21.93 -10.48
C PHE A 539 1.85 20.51 -9.90
N HIS A 540 0.69 20.06 -9.44
CA HIS A 540 0.39 18.69 -9.05
C HIS A 540 -0.99 18.34 -9.61
N GLU A 541 -1.13 17.20 -10.29
CA GLU A 541 -2.37 16.81 -10.98
C GLU A 541 -2.93 17.91 -11.90
N GLY A 542 -2.06 18.62 -12.63
CA GLY A 542 -2.47 19.73 -13.50
C GLY A 542 -2.92 21.00 -12.77
N LEU A 543 -2.78 21.09 -11.44
CA LEU A 543 -3.23 22.23 -10.64
C LEU A 543 -2.08 22.93 -9.93
N SER A 544 -2.10 24.26 -9.95
CA SER A 544 -1.28 25.12 -9.08
C SER A 544 -2.21 25.91 -8.16
N TRP A 545 -1.96 25.87 -6.85
CA TRP A 545 -2.70 26.68 -5.88
C TRP A 545 -2.11 28.07 -5.84
N THR A 546 -2.96 29.08 -6.02
CA THR A 546 -2.53 30.47 -6.21
C THR A 546 -3.34 31.44 -5.36
N ALA A 547 -2.77 32.61 -5.10
CA ALA A 547 -3.48 33.74 -4.52
C ALA A 547 -3.09 35.05 -5.22
N GLN A 548 -4.06 35.73 -5.80
CA GLN A 548 -3.89 37.02 -6.46
C GLN A 548 -3.97 38.19 -5.48
N PRO A 549 -3.46 39.38 -5.86
CA PRO A 549 -3.71 40.59 -5.11
C PRO A 549 -5.21 40.85 -4.91
N GLY A 550 -5.63 40.96 -3.64
CA GLY A 550 -7.04 41.20 -3.27
C GLY A 550 -7.82 39.94 -2.91
N ASP A 551 -7.28 38.75 -3.17
CA ASP A 551 -7.89 37.49 -2.75
C ASP A 551 -7.88 37.34 -1.22
N ARG A 552 -8.81 36.54 -0.70
CA ARG A 552 -8.89 36.11 0.71
C ARG A 552 -8.82 34.60 0.89
N GLN A 553 -8.59 33.86 -0.20
CA GLN A 553 -8.52 32.41 -0.26
C GLN A 553 -7.56 31.99 -1.38
N TRP A 554 -7.03 30.78 -1.28
CA TRP A 554 -6.22 30.14 -2.31
C TRP A 554 -7.10 29.41 -3.32
N CYS A 555 -6.91 29.69 -4.59
CA CYS A 555 -7.69 29.08 -5.66
C CYS A 555 -6.79 28.33 -6.65
N ALA A 556 -7.26 27.17 -7.10
CA ALA A 556 -6.55 26.36 -8.09
C ALA A 556 -6.63 26.99 -9.48
N VAL A 557 -5.51 27.00 -10.19
CA VAL A 557 -5.41 27.35 -11.61
C VAL A 557 -4.80 26.19 -12.40
N GLY A 558 -5.18 26.06 -13.66
CA GLY A 558 -4.57 25.08 -14.55
C GLY A 558 -3.39 25.60 -15.37
N PRO A 559 -2.88 24.78 -16.30
CA PRO A 559 -1.75 25.12 -17.16
C PRO A 559 -1.99 26.32 -18.08
N ASP A 560 -3.27 26.63 -18.36
CA ASP A 560 -3.70 27.82 -19.10
C ASP A 560 -3.73 29.10 -18.25
N GLY A 561 -3.35 29.00 -16.97
CA GLY A 561 -3.33 30.08 -16.00
C GLY A 561 -4.72 30.54 -15.55
N ARG A 562 -5.79 29.84 -15.94
CA ARG A 562 -7.18 30.18 -15.57
C ARG A 562 -7.60 29.44 -14.32
N ARG A 563 -8.44 30.10 -13.52
CA ARG A 563 -9.04 29.52 -12.31
C ARG A 563 -9.93 28.33 -12.67
N ARG A 564 -9.84 27.27 -11.88
CA ARG A 564 -10.77 26.13 -11.91
C ARG A 564 -12.00 26.48 -11.07
N GLU A 565 -13.01 27.10 -11.69
CA GLU A 565 -14.22 27.58 -11.00
C GLU A 565 -15.03 26.44 -10.35
N ALA A 566 -14.89 25.22 -10.87
CA ALA A 566 -15.53 24.04 -10.30
C ALA A 566 -14.85 23.51 -9.02
N MET A 567 -13.69 24.08 -8.66
CA MET A 567 -12.97 23.69 -7.45
C MET A 567 -13.09 24.77 -6.39
N ASP A 568 -13.41 24.36 -5.17
CA ASP A 568 -13.47 25.27 -4.03
C ASP A 568 -12.10 25.84 -3.70
N CYS A 569 -12.09 27.14 -3.38
CA CYS A 569 -10.90 27.79 -2.85
C CYS A 569 -10.72 27.42 -1.39
N ARG A 570 -9.46 27.33 -0.96
CA ARG A 570 -9.06 26.94 0.39
C ARG A 570 -8.70 28.18 1.20
N GLU A 571 -9.02 28.18 2.48
CA GLU A 571 -8.60 29.26 3.39
C GLU A 571 -7.07 29.31 3.50
N THR A 572 -6.43 28.15 3.61
CA THR A 572 -4.97 28.01 3.71
C THR A 572 -4.43 27.00 2.71
N TYR A 573 -3.17 27.18 2.31
CA TYR A 573 -2.44 26.21 1.50
C TYR A 573 -0.97 26.17 1.92
N TYR A 574 -0.44 24.96 2.08
CA TYR A 574 0.98 24.70 2.35
C TYR A 574 1.45 23.60 1.39
N PRO A 575 2.70 23.67 0.88
CA PRO A 575 3.18 22.78 -0.15
C PRO A 575 3.42 21.34 0.33
N TYR A 576 3.48 21.12 1.65
CA TYR A 576 3.66 19.82 2.28
C TYR A 576 2.84 19.74 3.56
N ASP A 577 2.47 18.53 3.97
CA ASP A 577 1.93 18.25 5.29
C ASP A 577 2.96 17.47 6.12
N LEU A 578 3.14 17.85 7.37
CA LEU A 578 4.06 17.18 8.29
C LEU A 578 3.28 16.73 9.51
N SER A 579 3.15 15.41 9.62
CA SER A 579 2.44 14.78 10.73
C SER A 579 2.96 15.28 12.08
N HIS A 580 2.05 15.58 13.00
CA HIS A 580 2.35 16.12 14.34
C HIS A 580 3.07 17.47 14.34
N SER A 581 2.92 18.27 13.29
CA SER A 581 3.47 19.63 13.21
C SER A 581 2.48 20.58 12.55
N TYR A 582 2.60 21.87 12.88
CA TYR A 582 1.83 22.95 12.27
C TYR A 582 2.77 23.99 11.67
N PRO A 583 2.40 24.67 10.59
CA PRO A 583 3.24 25.73 10.03
C PRO A 583 3.39 26.87 11.05
N GLU A 584 4.57 27.47 11.13
CA GLU A 584 4.77 28.63 11.98
C GLU A 584 3.76 29.74 11.65
N LYS A 585 3.20 30.35 12.70
CA LYS A 585 2.22 31.42 12.56
C LYS A 585 2.94 32.74 12.28
N LEU A 586 2.71 33.31 11.10
CA LEU A 586 3.31 34.58 10.65
C LEU A 586 2.32 35.76 10.65
N ASP A 587 1.02 35.47 10.71
CA ASP A 587 -0.06 36.46 10.87
C ASP A 587 -1.21 35.86 11.69
N ASP A 588 -2.10 36.70 12.21
CA ASP A 588 -3.32 36.29 12.90
C ASP A 588 -4.42 35.79 11.94
N ASP A 589 -4.46 36.31 10.72
CA ASP A 589 -5.34 35.83 9.65
C ASP A 589 -4.76 34.54 9.04
N PRO A 590 -5.47 33.39 9.07
CA PRO A 590 -4.94 32.12 8.59
C PRO A 590 -4.52 32.15 7.11
N PHE A 591 -5.31 32.81 6.27
CA PHE A 591 -5.00 32.99 4.85
C PHE A 591 -3.69 33.79 4.69
N GLU A 592 -3.57 34.96 5.31
CA GLU A 592 -2.36 35.78 5.22
C GLU A 592 -1.13 35.06 5.79
N SER A 593 -1.27 34.37 6.92
CA SER A 593 -0.21 33.56 7.52
C SER A 593 0.31 32.50 6.54
N SER A 594 -0.59 31.80 5.84
CA SER A 594 -0.22 30.80 4.82
C SER A 594 0.48 31.43 3.59
N ILE A 595 0.08 32.64 3.17
CA ILE A 595 0.74 33.39 2.09
C ILE A 595 2.15 33.76 2.50
N LEU A 596 2.32 34.34 3.68
CA LEU A 596 3.63 34.74 4.20
C LEU A 596 4.56 33.54 4.37
N TRP A 597 4.03 32.38 4.78
CA TRP A 597 4.80 31.16 4.93
C TRP A 597 5.34 30.68 3.57
N ASN A 598 4.48 30.59 2.56
CA ASN A 598 4.87 30.19 1.20
C ASN A 598 5.88 31.18 0.58
N ARG A 599 5.69 32.48 0.82
CA ARG A 599 6.64 33.51 0.37
C ARG A 599 7.99 33.39 1.07
N ALA A 600 8.01 33.21 2.39
CA ALA A 600 9.24 33.00 3.13
C ALA A 600 10.00 31.77 2.63
N TRP A 601 9.28 30.72 2.23
CA TRP A 601 9.87 29.54 1.63
C TRP A 601 10.47 29.82 0.23
N LEU A 602 9.74 30.49 -0.66
CA LEU A 602 10.27 30.87 -1.98
C LEU A 602 11.45 31.84 -1.88
N ASP A 603 11.40 32.81 -0.97
CA ASP A 603 12.48 33.77 -0.72
C ASP A 603 13.73 33.07 -0.15
N TYR A 604 13.54 32.05 0.70
CA TYR A 604 14.64 31.20 1.16
C TYR A 604 15.29 30.41 0.00
N LEU A 605 14.48 29.79 -0.86
CA LEU A 605 14.97 29.07 -2.05
C LEU A 605 15.69 30.01 -3.03
N ALA A 606 15.26 31.27 -3.12
CA ALA A 606 15.88 32.30 -3.93
C ALA A 606 17.16 32.90 -3.33
N SER A 607 17.57 32.47 -2.12
CA SER A 607 18.64 33.07 -1.33
C SER A 607 18.40 34.55 -0.96
N ASN A 608 17.14 34.99 -0.93
CA ASN A 608 16.74 36.32 -0.44
C ASN A 608 16.45 36.34 1.07
N ARG A 609 16.47 35.16 1.70
CA ARG A 609 16.23 34.95 3.14
C ARG A 609 17.19 33.88 3.67
N ASP A 610 17.77 34.13 4.84
CA ASP A 610 18.80 33.24 5.42
C ASP A 610 18.24 31.94 5.99
N ASP A 611 17.06 32.02 6.62
CA ASP A 611 16.38 30.92 7.31
C ASP A 611 15.10 30.49 6.58
N PRO A 612 14.81 29.18 6.44
CA PRO A 612 13.50 28.75 5.92
C PRO A 612 12.40 29.05 6.94
N PRO A 613 11.13 29.12 6.51
CA PRO A 613 10.02 29.09 7.45
C PRO A 613 9.95 27.72 8.15
N ARG A 614 9.38 27.71 9.35
CA ARG A 614 9.44 26.55 10.25
C ARG A 614 8.12 25.79 10.31
N TRP A 615 8.25 24.52 10.69
CA TRP A 615 7.17 23.70 11.23
C TRP A 615 7.34 23.58 12.74
N VAL A 616 6.26 23.79 13.48
CA VAL A 616 6.18 23.77 14.94
C VAL A 616 5.53 22.47 15.37
N GLY A 617 6.26 21.65 16.14
CA GLY A 617 5.73 20.39 16.65
C GLY A 617 4.50 20.60 17.55
N ASP A 618 3.58 19.64 17.52
CA ASP A 618 2.36 19.64 18.32
C ASP A 618 2.58 19.38 19.83
N GLY A 619 3.81 19.04 20.23
CA GLY A 619 4.16 18.69 21.61
C GLY A 619 3.65 17.32 22.06
N VAL A 620 3.09 16.51 21.16
CA VAL A 620 2.64 15.14 21.43
C VAL A 620 3.69 14.15 20.97
N MET A 621 4.00 14.14 19.67
CA MET A 621 5.05 13.28 19.10
C MET A 621 6.25 14.08 18.57
N SER A 622 6.11 15.40 18.45
CA SER A 622 7.16 16.30 17.95
C SER A 622 7.38 17.44 18.95
N HIS A 623 8.57 17.47 19.57
CA HIS A 623 8.97 18.51 20.52
C HIS A 623 10.07 19.37 19.89
N GLY A 624 9.70 20.51 19.29
CA GLY A 624 10.65 21.45 18.72
C GLY A 624 10.23 22.04 17.37
N TYR A 625 11.19 22.64 16.67
CA TYR A 625 11.01 23.18 15.33
C TYR A 625 11.70 22.28 14.30
N HIS A 626 11.00 21.97 13.21
CA HIS A 626 11.59 21.32 12.04
C HIS A 626 11.85 22.37 10.95
N SER A 627 13.11 22.48 10.53
CA SER A 627 13.49 23.26 9.35
C SER A 627 13.38 22.39 8.11
N VAL A 628 12.80 22.91 7.03
CA VAL A 628 12.75 22.23 5.73
C VAL A 628 14.19 22.06 5.22
N LEU A 629 14.77 20.87 5.38
CA LEU A 629 16.14 20.59 4.92
C LEU A 629 16.12 20.26 3.41
N PRO A 630 17.12 20.73 2.63
CA PRO A 630 17.35 20.32 1.23
C PRO A 630 17.45 18.81 1.00
N ALA A 631 17.75 18.05 2.06
CA ALA A 631 17.86 16.60 2.05
C ALA A 631 16.50 15.87 1.97
N TRP A 632 15.40 16.50 2.38
CA TRP A 632 14.03 16.04 2.13
C TRP A 632 13.54 16.45 0.72
N LEU A 633 14.29 17.33 0.04
CA LEU A 633 13.97 17.93 -1.26
C LEU A 633 14.54 17.11 -2.43
N GLY A 634 14.32 15.79 -2.42
CA GLY A 634 14.53 14.94 -3.59
C GLY A 634 13.52 15.26 -4.69
N SER A 635 13.67 16.41 -5.36
CA SER A 635 12.70 17.03 -6.27
C SER A 635 11.35 17.33 -5.60
N LEU A 636 10.93 18.59 -5.63
CA LEU A 636 9.65 19.08 -5.11
C LEU A 636 8.50 18.09 -5.39
N GLY A 637 8.06 17.36 -4.35
CA GLY A 637 6.85 16.54 -4.36
C GLY A 637 7.04 15.11 -3.85
N ASP A 638 6.93 14.86 -2.55
CA ASP A 638 6.26 13.64 -2.09
C ASP A 638 5.03 14.08 -1.30
#